data_AF-A0A2T6M3G0-F1
#
_entry.id   AF-A0A2T6M3G0-F1
#
_cell.length_a   1.000
_cell.length_b   1.000
_cell.length_c   1.000
_cell.angle_alpha   90.00
_cell.angle_beta   90.00
_cell.angle_gamma   90.00
#
_symmetry.space_group_name_H-M   'P 1'
#
loop_
_entity.id
_entity.type
_entity.pdbx_description
1 polymer ?
#
loop_
_entity_poly.entity_id
_entity_poly.type
_entity_poly.pdbx_seq_one_letter_code
_entity_poly.pdbx_strand_id
1 'polypeptide(L)'
;MTRFHALLAGSALAALLASPGLHAEDAEAPRTIAPGEIVVTGEKAARTLQHTPTSIAVTTPEKIARETLLSIQDVYARTANLSDTYGSAGFIIRGITNSGVGGGGQADTASVYIDGAPIPRQALYGGPTDLWDVQQVEVLRGPQSTIQGLNALAGGIVITTRDPSLDRWTGDARVLWTDRNDRTFSAALGGPLIADELGLRLSAERRANRGVIRNVTRGGYDDAMESLNLRGKLKWTPSALPGVEAVASYNRVRREGGYLCQYARTDVPDYYDNCTSTADQPNRGWVASDIALFRLSVPLADGLKLSSATSWNRSRVQSVADSDNTAANLSTINNLYRFKTLTQELRINYEGDRLSALLGAWYYRRTGGLTARSQINVPTPTGTITNLLTPYVGATSAATIATAYAQVLPVIPVAYAASQPERVETMALFGDARWRVPDRLTLIGGFGLDRERNRYAAETQATFTGTLPATDFLGTRYAPLVSAVNAGVLGLVDDANAPMAANTRTFHAFLPKAGVSMDWTPDLTTAFTVQRAYRSGGSSQNPARAGAVLLAYRGNRADQTWAVAGGGTLAPLSARWSDFLLHLHVNLHLPRSWGGSLVGLTGVALLSSLVSGVLAHPRVVRDAFHLRLGGSRRLAEADWHNRLGVWALPFHATLALTGALLGLSTLIVAALALLLYRGDRLRLDGQHRSPLAMPT
;
A
#
# COMPACT_ATOMS: atom_id res chain seq x y z
N MET A 1 -7.44 -33.88 9.51
CA MET A 1 -6.75 -34.56 8.39
C MET A 1 -5.30 -34.12 8.40
N THR A 2 -4.47 -34.84 9.12
CA THR A 2 -3.11 -34.46 9.54
C THR A 2 -2.30 -35.74 9.57
N ARG A 3 -1.07 -35.70 9.02
CA ARG A 3 -0.12 -36.81 8.73
C ARG A 3 -0.10 -37.17 7.24
N PHE A 4 0.59 -36.37 6.41
CA PHE A 4 1.22 -36.85 5.17
C PHE A 4 2.23 -35.87 4.53
N HIS A 5 2.52 -34.71 5.13
CA HIS A 5 3.39 -33.68 4.51
C HIS A 5 4.80 -33.57 5.12
N ALA A 6 5.19 -34.45 6.05
CA ALA A 6 6.48 -34.36 6.77
C ALA A 6 7.59 -35.27 6.20
N LEU A 7 7.33 -36.09 5.18
CA LEU A 7 8.26 -37.12 4.70
C LEU A 7 8.96 -36.80 3.36
N LEU A 8 8.66 -35.68 2.72
CA LEU A 8 9.27 -35.29 1.42
C LEU A 8 10.30 -34.16 1.52
N ALA A 9 10.44 -33.50 2.68
CA ALA A 9 11.42 -32.44 2.90
C ALA A 9 12.77 -32.94 3.47
N GLY A 10 12.84 -34.18 3.96
CA GLY A 10 14.05 -34.76 4.54
C GLY A 10 14.99 -35.44 3.53
N SER A 11 14.52 -35.76 2.32
CA SER A 11 15.23 -36.64 1.38
C SER A 11 16.10 -35.90 0.37
N ALA A 12 15.91 -34.59 0.19
CA ALA A 12 16.71 -33.79 -0.75
C ALA A 12 18.02 -33.26 -0.15
N LEU A 13 18.15 -33.21 1.18
CA LEU A 13 19.34 -32.68 1.87
C LEU A 13 20.44 -33.72 2.09
N ALA A 14 20.13 -35.02 1.96
CA ALA A 14 21.10 -36.12 2.13
C ALA A 14 21.81 -36.53 0.84
N ALA A 15 21.38 -36.05 -0.34
CA ALA A 15 22.00 -36.38 -1.62
C ALA A 15 23.20 -35.48 -2.02
N LEU A 16 23.51 -34.45 -1.22
CA LEU A 16 24.61 -33.51 -1.47
C LEU A 16 25.93 -33.89 -0.78
N LEU A 17 25.98 -35.00 -0.03
CA LEU A 17 27.17 -35.42 0.75
C LEU A 17 27.94 -36.62 0.17
N ALA A 18 27.62 -37.07 -1.04
CA ALA A 18 28.35 -38.18 -1.68
C ALA A 18 28.65 -37.89 -3.15
N SER A 19 29.80 -37.26 -3.41
CA SER A 19 30.48 -37.34 -4.70
C SER A 19 31.98 -37.46 -4.43
N PRO A 20 32.59 -38.64 -4.62
CA PRO A 20 34.03 -38.77 -4.61
C PRO A 20 34.61 -38.35 -5.97
N GLY A 21 35.69 -37.58 -5.94
CA GLY A 21 36.74 -37.49 -6.96
C GLY A 21 36.32 -37.24 -8.41
N LEU A 22 36.40 -35.99 -8.86
CA LEU A 22 36.62 -35.66 -10.27
C LEU A 22 37.84 -34.74 -10.37
N HIS A 23 38.79 -35.17 -11.20
CA HIS A 23 40.09 -34.59 -11.46
C HIS A 23 40.02 -33.11 -11.88
N ALA A 24 41.01 -32.36 -11.43
CA ALA A 24 41.28 -30.99 -11.82
C ALA A 24 41.86 -30.92 -13.24
N GLU A 25 41.18 -30.18 -14.11
CA GLU A 25 41.77 -29.47 -15.26
C GLU A 25 41.36 -28.01 -15.13
N ASP A 26 42.37 -27.13 -15.18
CA ASP A 26 42.37 -25.66 -15.14
C ASP A 26 41.04 -24.95 -14.83
N ALA A 27 40.79 -24.77 -13.53
CA ALA A 27 39.75 -23.89 -13.03
C ALA A 27 40.18 -22.43 -13.19
N GLU A 28 39.50 -21.70 -14.07
CA GLU A 28 39.57 -20.24 -14.13
C GLU A 28 39.12 -19.67 -12.76
N ALA A 29 40.02 -18.93 -12.10
CA ALA A 29 39.80 -18.41 -10.75
C ALA A 29 38.47 -17.65 -10.63
N PRO A 30 37.79 -17.68 -9.46
CA PRO A 30 36.56 -16.94 -9.25
C PRO A 30 36.75 -15.46 -9.62
N ARG A 31 35.98 -14.99 -10.62
CA ARG A 31 36.07 -13.62 -11.15
C ARG A 31 35.98 -12.61 -10.01
N THR A 32 37.05 -11.86 -9.83
CA THR A 32 37.11 -10.70 -8.94
C THR A 32 36.28 -9.58 -9.58
N ILE A 33 35.29 -9.04 -8.87
CA ILE A 33 34.47 -7.92 -9.32
C ILE A 33 35.40 -6.74 -9.66
N ALA A 34 35.35 -6.28 -10.91
CA ALA A 34 36.28 -5.26 -11.38
C ALA A 34 35.93 -3.88 -10.77
N PRO A 35 36.94 -3.01 -10.52
CA PRO A 35 36.69 -1.64 -10.08
C PRO A 35 35.76 -0.91 -11.06
N GLY A 36 34.64 -0.39 -10.56
CA GLY A 36 33.63 0.33 -11.36
C GLY A 36 32.41 -0.51 -11.77
N GLU A 37 32.40 -1.82 -11.51
CA GLU A 37 31.19 -2.63 -11.71
C GLU A 37 30.12 -2.30 -10.66
N ILE A 38 28.87 -2.18 -11.11
CA ILE A 38 27.73 -1.90 -10.24
C ILE A 38 27.32 -3.20 -9.54
N VAL A 39 27.47 -3.25 -8.22
CA VAL A 39 27.07 -4.39 -7.39
C VAL A 39 25.66 -4.18 -6.84
N VAL A 40 24.77 -5.11 -7.17
CA VAL A 40 23.42 -5.22 -6.62
C VAL A 40 23.50 -5.89 -5.26
N THR A 41 22.95 -5.24 -4.24
CA THR A 41 22.91 -5.73 -2.85
C THR A 41 21.50 -6.12 -2.42
N GLY A 42 20.48 -5.59 -3.09
CA GLY A 42 19.07 -5.82 -2.85
C GLY A 42 18.61 -7.26 -3.07
N GLU A 43 19.41 -8.13 -3.69
CA GLU A 43 19.12 -9.56 -3.76
C GLU A 43 19.73 -10.37 -2.61
N LYS A 44 20.34 -9.71 -1.60
CA LYS A 44 20.98 -10.35 -0.42
C LYS A 44 22.16 -11.27 -0.76
N ALA A 45 22.56 -11.30 -2.03
CA ALA A 45 23.79 -11.85 -2.57
C ALA A 45 24.46 -10.73 -3.37
N ALA A 46 25.74 -10.48 -3.13
CA ALA A 46 26.49 -9.44 -3.84
C ALA A 46 26.80 -9.94 -5.26
N ARG A 47 26.18 -9.33 -6.27
CA ARG A 47 26.39 -9.67 -7.69
C ARG A 47 26.42 -8.43 -8.55
N THR A 48 27.15 -8.49 -9.65
CA THR A 48 27.13 -7.40 -10.63
C THR A 48 25.73 -7.26 -11.24
N LEU A 49 25.41 -6.06 -11.72
CA LEU A 49 24.15 -5.80 -12.42
C LEU A 49 24.01 -6.69 -13.66
N GLN A 50 25.11 -6.91 -14.39
CA GLN A 50 25.17 -7.75 -15.59
C GLN A 50 24.75 -9.21 -15.32
N HIS A 51 25.15 -9.76 -14.17
CA HIS A 51 24.85 -11.15 -13.79
C HIS A 51 23.61 -11.28 -12.88
N THR A 52 22.81 -10.22 -12.77
CA THR A 52 21.55 -10.26 -12.06
C THR A 52 20.40 -10.51 -13.04
N PRO A 53 19.71 -11.67 -12.96
CA PRO A 53 18.63 -12.00 -13.91
C PRO A 53 17.35 -11.20 -13.66
N THR A 54 17.19 -10.63 -12.47
CA THR A 54 16.04 -9.81 -12.10
C THR A 54 16.13 -8.43 -12.76
N SER A 55 14.99 -7.93 -13.23
CA SER A 55 14.87 -6.56 -13.76
C SER A 55 15.08 -5.51 -12.67
N ILE A 56 16.30 -5.02 -12.52
CA ILE A 56 16.68 -4.00 -11.54
C ILE A 56 17.02 -2.70 -12.27
N ALA A 57 16.77 -1.56 -11.65
CA ALA A 57 17.33 -0.28 -12.06
C ALA A 57 18.18 0.26 -10.91
N VAL A 58 19.41 0.67 -11.20
CA VAL A 58 20.34 1.21 -10.18
C VAL A 58 20.58 2.68 -10.47
N THR A 59 20.43 3.50 -9.44
CA THR A 59 20.80 4.92 -9.45
C THR A 59 22.07 5.07 -8.63
N THR A 60 23.19 5.39 -9.31
CA THR A 60 24.53 5.51 -8.72
C THR A 60 24.78 6.91 -8.14
N PRO A 61 25.81 7.11 -7.31
CA PRO A 61 26.16 8.42 -6.76
C PRO A 61 26.43 9.47 -7.84
N GLU A 62 27.09 9.08 -8.93
CA GLU A 62 27.42 9.97 -10.05
C GLU A 62 26.16 10.43 -10.76
N LYS A 63 25.17 9.54 -10.89
CA LYS A 63 23.86 9.88 -11.45
C LYS A 63 23.09 10.82 -10.51
N ILE A 64 23.07 10.53 -9.21
CA ILE A 64 22.45 11.38 -8.18
C ILE A 64 23.02 12.79 -8.23
N ALA A 65 24.35 12.92 -8.31
CA ALA A 65 25.03 14.21 -8.38
C ALA A 65 24.77 14.94 -9.71
N ARG A 66 25.00 14.27 -10.85
CA ARG A 66 24.87 14.88 -12.19
C ARG A 66 23.45 15.37 -12.48
N GLU A 67 22.44 14.63 -12.02
CA GLU A 67 21.04 14.96 -12.27
C GLU A 67 20.39 15.75 -11.13
N THR A 68 21.16 16.09 -10.09
CA THR A 68 20.69 16.79 -8.88
C THR A 68 19.47 16.10 -8.26
N LEU A 69 19.54 14.78 -8.08
CA LEU A 69 18.46 14.04 -7.43
C LEU A 69 18.49 14.32 -5.94
N LEU A 70 17.39 14.84 -5.42
CA LEU A 70 17.26 15.38 -4.08
C LEU A 70 16.52 14.44 -3.14
N SER A 71 15.57 13.65 -3.67
CA SER A 71 14.85 12.65 -2.92
C SER A 71 14.55 11.40 -3.75
N ILE A 72 14.06 10.36 -3.07
CA ILE A 72 13.62 9.12 -3.72
C ILE A 72 12.51 9.36 -4.76
N GLN A 73 11.70 10.41 -4.61
CA GLN A 73 10.67 10.79 -5.57
C GLN A 73 11.27 11.17 -6.94
N ASP A 74 12.44 11.81 -6.96
CA ASP A 74 13.15 12.11 -8.21
C ASP A 74 13.62 10.83 -8.91
N VAL A 75 13.98 9.80 -8.14
CA VAL A 75 14.31 8.48 -8.68
C VAL A 75 13.06 7.82 -9.28
N TYR A 76 11.87 8.04 -8.69
CA TYR A 76 10.61 7.55 -9.24
C TYR A 76 10.35 8.13 -10.62
N ALA A 77 10.42 9.46 -10.74
CA ALA A 77 10.16 10.16 -11.99
C ALA A 77 11.17 9.84 -13.10
N ARG A 78 12.37 9.38 -12.76
CA ARG A 78 13.47 9.11 -13.72
C ARG A 78 13.72 7.63 -13.99
N THR A 79 12.91 6.75 -13.42
CA THR A 79 13.01 5.30 -13.63
C THR A 79 11.83 4.81 -14.45
N ALA A 80 12.09 4.16 -15.59
CA ALA A 80 11.03 3.63 -16.44
C ALA A 80 10.17 2.58 -15.70
N ASN A 81 8.85 2.64 -15.91
CA ASN A 81 7.85 1.80 -15.23
C ASN A 81 7.81 1.97 -13.69
N LEU A 82 8.27 3.12 -13.21
CA LEU A 82 8.11 3.58 -11.84
C LEU A 82 7.43 4.95 -11.88
N SER A 83 6.50 5.20 -10.96
CA SER A 83 5.91 6.52 -10.77
C SER A 83 5.57 6.73 -9.30
N ASP A 84 5.37 7.97 -8.91
CA ASP A 84 4.87 8.30 -7.58
C ASP A 84 3.37 7.97 -7.47
N THR A 85 2.88 7.78 -6.24
CA THR A 85 1.44 7.80 -5.95
C THR A 85 0.97 9.22 -5.65
N TYR A 86 -0.34 9.42 -5.60
CA TYR A 86 -0.92 10.72 -5.26
C TYR A 86 -0.39 11.25 -3.91
N GLY A 87 -0.03 12.54 -3.89
CA GLY A 87 0.49 13.22 -2.69
C GLY A 87 1.86 12.74 -2.23
N SER A 88 2.66 12.13 -3.11
CA SER A 88 4.01 11.61 -2.80
C SER A 88 4.09 10.61 -1.65
N ALA A 89 2.99 9.91 -1.38
CA ALA A 89 2.84 9.03 -0.23
C ALA A 89 3.37 7.60 -0.48
N GLY A 90 3.93 7.32 -1.66
CA GLY A 90 4.28 5.96 -2.08
C GLY A 90 4.88 5.90 -3.47
N PHE A 91 4.69 4.78 -4.17
CA PHE A 91 5.19 4.58 -5.53
C PHE A 91 4.42 3.46 -6.23
N ILE A 92 4.52 3.39 -7.56
CA ILE A 92 3.86 2.40 -8.42
C ILE A 92 4.92 1.75 -9.29
N ILE A 93 5.09 0.43 -9.19
CA ILE A 93 5.98 -0.36 -10.06
C ILE A 93 5.14 -1.16 -11.05
N ARG A 94 5.35 -0.98 -12.35
CA ARG A 94 4.64 -1.73 -13.42
C ARG A 94 3.11 -1.71 -13.25
N GLY A 95 2.55 -0.57 -12.86
CA GLY A 95 1.11 -0.40 -12.64
C GLY A 95 0.57 -0.94 -11.31
N ILE A 96 1.41 -1.52 -10.45
CA ILE A 96 1.02 -1.98 -9.11
C ILE A 96 1.54 -0.97 -8.08
N THR A 97 0.62 -0.30 -7.40
CA THR A 97 0.92 0.61 -6.27
C THR A 97 1.64 -0.13 -5.14
N ASN A 98 2.45 0.57 -4.33
CA ASN A 98 3.09 0.06 -3.11
C ASN A 98 2.14 -0.07 -1.92
N SER A 99 0.95 0.52 -2.00
CA SER A 99 -0.14 0.31 -1.04
C SER A 99 -1.11 -0.76 -1.54
N GLY A 100 -1.60 -1.62 -0.65
CA GLY A 100 -2.65 -2.58 -0.98
C GLY A 100 -3.97 -1.93 -1.42
N VAL A 101 -4.79 -2.70 -2.13
CA VAL A 101 -6.14 -2.28 -2.56
C VAL A 101 -7.03 -2.05 -1.32
N GLY A 102 -7.75 -0.91 -1.30
CA GLY A 102 -8.66 -0.53 -0.21
C GLY A 102 -9.76 -1.57 0.04
N GLY A 103 -10.30 -1.59 1.26
CA GLY A 103 -11.24 -2.62 1.73
C GLY A 103 -10.73 -3.49 2.88
N GLY A 104 -9.69 -3.01 3.58
CA GLY A 104 -9.29 -3.57 4.86
C GLY A 104 -8.01 -4.42 4.90
N GLY A 105 -7.20 -4.31 3.85
CA GLY A 105 -5.88 -4.92 3.80
C GLY A 105 -4.77 -3.90 4.06
N GLN A 106 -4.28 -3.73 5.31
CA GLN A 106 -3.16 -2.82 5.65
C GLN A 106 -1.77 -3.32 5.19
N ALA A 107 -1.69 -4.48 4.52
CA ALA A 107 -0.45 -5.02 3.99
C ALA A 107 -0.03 -4.24 2.74
N ASP A 108 1.17 -3.65 2.79
CA ASP A 108 1.82 -2.99 1.67
C ASP A 108 2.11 -4.01 0.55
N THR A 109 2.20 -3.60 -0.71
CA THR A 109 2.46 -4.45 -1.90
C THR A 109 3.90 -4.36 -2.37
N ALA A 110 4.63 -3.34 -1.91
CA ALA A 110 6.06 -3.17 -2.06
C ALA A 110 6.60 -2.37 -0.88
N SER A 111 7.88 -2.58 -0.57
CA SER A 111 8.54 -1.97 0.59
C SER A 111 9.77 -1.15 0.19
N VAL A 112 10.10 -0.14 0.98
CA VAL A 112 11.38 0.59 0.90
C VAL A 112 12.25 0.17 2.07
N TYR A 113 13.52 -0.08 1.79
CA TYR A 113 14.53 -0.43 2.77
C TYR A 113 15.67 0.59 2.76
N ILE A 114 16.17 0.95 3.93
CA ILE A 114 17.40 1.75 4.08
C ILE A 114 18.39 0.92 4.87
N ASP A 115 19.51 0.56 4.24
CA ASP A 115 20.51 -0.38 4.79
C ASP A 115 19.89 -1.69 5.30
N GLY A 116 18.79 -2.13 4.66
CA GLY A 116 18.03 -3.32 5.06
C GLY A 116 16.94 -3.10 6.13
N ALA A 117 16.84 -1.91 6.72
CA ALA A 117 15.76 -1.56 7.64
C ALA A 117 14.50 -1.13 6.86
N PRO A 118 13.32 -1.74 7.09
CA PRO A 118 12.11 -1.36 6.39
C PRO A 118 11.56 -0.02 6.88
N ILE A 119 11.08 0.80 5.95
CA ILE A 119 10.44 2.08 6.23
C ILE A 119 8.91 1.91 6.20
N PRO A 120 8.19 2.29 7.27
CA PRO A 120 6.74 2.31 7.25
C PRO A 120 6.23 3.23 6.14
N ARG A 121 5.24 2.77 5.36
CA ARG A 121 4.69 3.53 4.22
C ARG A 121 4.29 4.97 4.57
N GLN A 122 3.69 5.21 5.74
CA GLN A 122 3.27 6.55 6.17
C GLN A 122 4.46 7.53 6.30
N ALA A 123 5.68 7.02 6.50
CA ALA A 123 6.90 7.82 6.56
C ALA A 123 7.51 8.08 5.16
N LEU A 124 7.01 7.50 4.07
CA LEU A 124 7.57 7.73 2.72
C LEU A 124 7.25 9.13 2.17
N TYR A 125 6.19 9.78 2.66
CA TYR A 125 5.85 11.14 2.27
C TYR A 125 6.91 12.19 2.70
N GLY A 126 7.67 11.92 3.76
CA GLY A 126 8.56 12.94 4.33
C GLY A 126 9.56 12.45 5.37
N GLY A 127 9.82 11.16 5.42
CA GLY A 127 10.82 10.53 6.28
C GLY A 127 12.20 10.54 5.62
N PRO A 128 13.03 9.50 5.83
CA PRO A 128 14.40 9.43 5.30
C PRO A 128 14.43 9.14 3.78
N THR A 129 13.84 10.03 2.98
CA THR A 129 13.80 9.91 1.51
C THR A 129 14.87 10.72 0.80
N ASP A 130 15.62 11.55 1.53
CA ASP A 130 16.70 12.36 0.98
C ASP A 130 17.87 11.49 0.47
N LEU A 131 18.46 11.89 -0.66
CA LEU A 131 19.53 11.13 -1.32
C LEU A 131 20.94 11.60 -0.97
N TRP A 132 21.08 12.56 -0.06
CA TRP A 132 22.40 12.96 0.41
C TRP A 132 23.12 11.81 1.11
N ASP A 133 24.41 11.66 0.78
CA ASP A 133 25.28 10.61 1.32
C ASP A 133 24.75 9.17 1.10
N VAL A 134 24.09 8.95 -0.04
CA VAL A 134 23.63 7.63 -0.50
C VAL A 134 24.67 7.04 -1.45
N GLN A 135 24.95 5.74 -1.28
CA GLN A 135 25.85 4.98 -2.15
C GLN A 135 25.11 4.47 -3.39
N GLN A 136 23.86 4.02 -3.24
CA GLN A 136 23.03 3.64 -4.38
C GLN A 136 21.56 3.50 -4.00
N VAL A 137 20.70 3.66 -5.00
CA VAL A 137 19.28 3.28 -4.91
C VAL A 137 19.01 2.19 -5.94
N GLU A 138 18.55 1.04 -5.48
CA GLU A 138 18.18 -0.11 -6.30
C GLU A 138 16.65 -0.23 -6.35
N VAL A 139 16.08 -0.17 -7.54
CA VAL A 139 14.65 -0.41 -7.79
C VAL A 139 14.49 -1.81 -8.36
N LEU A 140 13.99 -2.73 -7.55
CA LEU A 140 13.69 -4.10 -7.97
C LEU A 140 12.29 -4.13 -8.59
N ARG A 141 12.22 -4.31 -9.92
CA ARG A 141 10.96 -4.27 -10.67
C ARG A 141 10.39 -5.67 -10.83
N GLY A 142 9.20 -5.87 -10.28
CA GLY A 142 8.52 -7.16 -10.25
C GLY A 142 8.72 -7.88 -8.91
N PRO A 143 8.05 -9.02 -8.72
CA PRO A 143 7.98 -9.68 -7.42
C PRO A 143 9.35 -9.95 -6.79
N GLN A 144 9.45 -9.76 -5.47
CA GLN A 144 10.64 -10.10 -4.69
C GLN A 144 10.31 -10.90 -3.43
N SER A 145 9.06 -11.35 -3.27
CA SER A 145 8.58 -12.01 -2.04
C SER A 145 9.37 -13.26 -1.64
N THR A 146 10.08 -13.91 -2.57
CA THR A 146 10.91 -15.10 -2.26
C THR A 146 12.07 -14.75 -1.34
N ILE A 147 12.72 -13.59 -1.50
CA ILE A 147 13.93 -13.21 -0.75
C ILE A 147 13.76 -11.94 0.09
N GLN A 148 12.84 -11.05 -0.32
CA GLN A 148 12.47 -9.85 0.43
C GLN A 148 11.28 -10.18 1.32
N GLY A 149 11.56 -10.33 2.63
CA GLY A 149 10.61 -10.93 3.59
C GLY A 149 9.29 -10.18 3.79
N LEU A 150 9.23 -8.86 3.54
CA LEU A 150 7.97 -8.10 3.60
C LEU A 150 7.33 -8.01 2.23
N ASN A 151 6.10 -8.51 2.11
CA ASN A 151 5.10 -8.15 1.10
C ASN A 151 5.63 -7.39 -0.14
N ALA A 152 6.46 -8.07 -0.94
CA ALA A 152 7.15 -7.50 -2.09
C ALA A 152 6.52 -8.00 -3.41
N LEU A 153 5.20 -7.87 -3.51
CA LEU A 153 4.44 -8.36 -4.66
C LEU A 153 4.77 -7.56 -5.93
N ALA A 154 4.83 -6.24 -5.85
CA ALA A 154 5.21 -5.38 -6.97
C ALA A 154 6.74 -5.25 -7.13
N GLY A 155 7.48 -5.51 -6.04
CA GLY A 155 8.92 -5.36 -5.93
C GLY A 155 9.31 -4.59 -4.68
N GLY A 156 10.38 -3.82 -4.76
CA GLY A 156 10.86 -3.01 -3.64
C GLY A 156 11.97 -2.06 -4.05
N ILE A 157 12.28 -1.13 -3.15
CA ILE A 157 13.36 -0.17 -3.33
C ILE A 157 14.35 -0.33 -2.17
N VAL A 158 15.63 -0.47 -2.48
CA VAL A 158 16.70 -0.61 -1.51
C VAL A 158 17.62 0.60 -1.63
N ILE A 159 17.74 1.35 -0.56
CA ILE A 159 18.68 2.46 -0.43
C ILE A 159 19.86 1.97 0.41
N THR A 160 21.06 2.07 -0.14
CA THR A 160 22.30 1.75 0.57
C THR A 160 23.05 3.05 0.83
N THR A 161 23.37 3.31 2.08
CA THR A 161 24.08 4.52 2.51
C THR A 161 25.59 4.32 2.43
N ARG A 162 26.36 5.41 2.23
CA ARG A 162 27.83 5.29 2.15
C ARG A 162 28.41 4.74 3.44
N ASP A 163 29.30 3.75 3.32
CA ASP A 163 30.08 3.22 4.44
C ASP A 163 31.26 4.14 4.78
N PRO A 164 31.73 4.14 6.04
CA PRO A 164 32.98 4.77 6.40
C PRO A 164 34.18 4.16 5.64
N SER A 165 35.10 5.01 5.19
CA SER A 165 36.42 4.57 4.73
C SER A 165 37.29 4.19 5.93
N LEU A 166 38.11 3.15 5.76
CA LEU A 166 39.05 2.65 6.77
C LEU A 166 40.49 3.10 6.49
N ASP A 167 40.75 3.67 5.32
CA ASP A 167 42.09 4.03 4.86
C ASP A 167 42.33 5.54 4.87
N ARG A 168 41.28 6.37 4.69
CA ARG A 168 41.43 7.82 4.56
C ARG A 168 40.22 8.61 5.04
N TRP A 169 40.45 9.87 5.39
CA TRP A 169 39.38 10.82 5.64
C TRP A 169 38.85 11.39 4.32
N THR A 170 37.52 11.49 4.23
CA THR A 170 36.77 12.03 3.10
C THR A 170 35.67 12.94 3.60
N GLY A 171 35.35 14.00 2.85
CA GLY A 171 34.27 14.91 3.16
C GLY A 171 33.62 15.45 1.91
N ASP A 172 32.31 15.67 2.00
CA ASP A 172 31.48 16.21 0.93
C ASP A 172 30.63 17.36 1.51
N ALA A 173 30.44 18.43 0.74
CA ALA A 173 29.54 19.51 1.12
C ALA A 173 28.75 20.00 -0.09
N ARG A 174 27.50 20.42 0.14
CA ARG A 174 26.60 20.96 -0.88
C ARG A 174 25.79 22.12 -0.32
N VAL A 175 25.70 23.18 -1.11
CA VAL A 175 24.78 24.30 -0.88
C VAL A 175 23.92 24.46 -2.12
N LEU A 176 22.60 24.44 -1.94
CA LEU A 176 21.63 24.79 -2.97
C LEU A 176 20.84 26.00 -2.48
N TRP A 177 20.69 26.98 -3.36
CA TRP A 177 19.87 28.15 -3.12
C TRP A 177 19.15 28.48 -4.42
N THR A 178 17.82 28.40 -4.39
CA THR A 178 16.99 28.68 -5.56
C THR A 178 15.94 29.76 -5.26
N ASP A 179 15.06 29.99 -6.23
CA ASP A 179 13.88 30.81 -6.08
C ASP A 179 12.97 30.34 -4.92
N ARG A 180 11.96 31.16 -4.57
CA ARG A 180 11.00 30.85 -3.49
C ARG A 180 11.65 30.53 -2.14
N ASN A 181 12.89 31.01 -1.96
CA ASN A 181 13.69 30.82 -0.75
C ASN A 181 13.92 29.35 -0.40
N ASP A 182 14.04 28.46 -1.40
CA ASP A 182 14.48 27.09 -1.18
C ASP A 182 16.00 27.04 -0.96
N ARG A 183 16.39 26.51 0.19
CA ARG A 183 17.76 26.43 0.67
C ARG A 183 18.02 25.01 1.18
N THR A 184 19.05 24.38 0.64
CA THR A 184 19.54 23.09 1.15
C THR A 184 21.01 23.20 1.49
N PHE A 185 21.36 22.76 2.70
CA PHE A 185 22.73 22.65 3.19
C PHE A 185 22.99 21.20 3.55
N SER A 186 23.99 20.59 2.92
CA SER A 186 24.34 19.20 3.14
C SER A 186 25.84 19.09 3.41
N ALA A 187 26.21 18.25 4.37
CA ALA A 187 27.60 17.97 4.70
C ALA A 187 27.76 16.50 5.09
N ALA A 188 28.89 15.89 4.77
CA ALA A 188 29.28 14.59 5.25
C ALA A 188 30.80 14.55 5.49
N LEU A 189 31.22 13.83 6.51
CA LEU A 189 32.61 13.63 6.86
C LEU A 189 32.79 12.21 7.40
N GLY A 190 33.83 11.51 6.96
CA GLY A 190 34.15 10.21 7.53
C GLY A 190 35.52 9.68 7.12
N GLY A 191 36.05 8.78 7.93
CA GLY A 191 37.36 8.17 7.78
C GLY A 191 37.72 7.25 8.94
N PRO A 192 38.97 6.78 9.01
CA PRO A 192 39.42 5.89 10.07
C PRO A 192 39.57 6.59 11.41
N LEU A 193 38.93 6.01 12.44
CA LEU A 193 39.26 6.23 13.84
C LEU A 193 40.46 5.37 14.26
N ILE A 194 40.52 4.14 13.73
CA ILE A 194 41.69 3.25 13.80
C ILE A 194 41.95 2.82 12.36
N ALA A 195 43.15 3.11 11.87
CA ALA A 195 43.55 2.80 10.49
C ALA A 195 43.28 1.32 10.18
N ASP A 196 42.67 1.06 9.02
CA ASP A 196 42.35 -0.25 8.48
C ASP A 196 41.38 -1.13 9.31
N GLU A 197 40.92 -0.64 10.47
CA GLU A 197 40.06 -1.41 11.38
C GLU A 197 38.72 -0.75 11.68
N LEU A 198 38.71 0.53 12.09
CA LEU A 198 37.50 1.19 12.60
C LEU A 198 37.30 2.53 11.90
N GLY A 199 36.18 2.67 11.20
CA GLY A 199 35.79 3.90 10.51
C GLY A 199 34.51 4.51 11.06
N LEU A 200 34.45 5.84 11.02
CA LEU A 200 33.27 6.64 11.35
C LEU A 200 32.84 7.47 10.14
N ARG A 201 31.54 7.57 9.89
CA ARG A 201 30.96 8.53 8.95
C ARG A 201 29.76 9.24 9.58
N LEU A 202 29.76 10.57 9.47
CA LEU A 202 28.68 11.46 9.90
C LEU A 202 28.16 12.20 8.68
N SER A 203 26.84 12.33 8.58
CA SER A 203 26.17 13.05 7.49
C SER A 203 24.98 13.84 8.01
N ALA A 204 24.80 15.04 7.46
CA ALA A 204 23.71 15.94 7.79
C ALA A 204 23.19 16.61 6.53
N GLU A 205 21.87 16.71 6.41
CA GLU A 205 21.20 17.56 5.43
C GLU A 205 20.08 18.35 6.09
N ARG A 206 20.07 19.67 5.86
CA ARG A 206 18.99 20.57 6.23
C ARG A 206 18.40 21.21 4.99
N ARG A 207 17.09 21.20 4.90
CA ARG A 207 16.31 21.73 3.78
C ARG A 207 15.27 22.69 4.32
N ALA A 208 15.10 23.84 3.71
CA ALA A 208 14.07 24.80 4.08
C ALA A 208 13.56 25.52 2.83
N ASN A 209 12.26 25.51 2.60
CA ASN A 209 11.63 26.30 1.54
C ASN A 209 10.37 27.01 2.06
N ARG A 210 10.05 28.15 1.44
CA ARG A 210 8.90 28.97 1.84
C ARG A 210 7.57 28.39 1.35
N GLY A 211 7.58 27.47 0.39
CA GLY A 211 6.38 27.03 -0.32
C GLY A 211 5.86 28.06 -1.35
N VAL A 212 4.84 27.67 -2.10
CA VAL A 212 4.18 28.45 -3.16
C VAL A 212 2.72 28.77 -2.86
N ILE A 213 2.05 28.00 -2.00
CA ILE A 213 0.61 28.13 -1.74
C ILE A 213 0.40 29.14 -0.60
N ARG A 214 0.05 30.38 -0.95
CA ARG A 214 -0.20 31.44 0.03
C ARG A 214 -1.58 31.28 0.65
N ASN A 215 -1.66 31.20 1.98
CA ASN A 215 -2.95 31.17 2.65
C ASN A 215 -3.44 32.60 2.93
N VAL A 216 -4.57 32.99 2.35
CA VAL A 216 -5.11 34.36 2.48
C VAL A 216 -5.97 34.55 3.74
N THR A 217 -6.44 33.46 4.35
CA THR A 217 -7.29 33.48 5.55
C THR A 217 -6.45 33.53 6.83
N ARG A 218 -5.46 32.64 6.95
CA ARG A 218 -4.54 32.54 8.11
C ARG A 218 -3.23 33.31 7.95
N GLY A 219 -2.88 33.70 6.72
CA GLY A 219 -1.55 34.20 6.39
C GLY A 219 -0.51 33.08 6.26
N GLY A 220 0.66 33.43 5.70
CA GLY A 220 1.77 32.49 5.48
C GLY A 220 1.57 31.58 4.27
N TYR A 221 2.25 30.44 4.28
CA TYR A 221 2.24 29.44 3.20
C TYR A 221 1.89 28.06 3.74
N ASP A 222 0.97 27.37 3.08
CA ASP A 222 0.48 26.05 3.51
C ASP A 222 1.49 24.93 3.23
N ASP A 223 2.33 25.10 2.20
CA ASP A 223 3.31 24.11 1.75
C ASP A 223 4.75 24.38 2.21
N ALA A 224 4.99 25.40 3.04
CA ALA A 224 6.31 25.67 3.58
C ALA A 224 6.89 24.42 4.26
N MET A 225 8.15 24.11 3.98
CA MET A 225 8.78 22.87 4.41
C MET A 225 10.15 23.11 5.06
N GLU A 226 10.38 22.46 6.19
CA GLU A 226 11.68 22.30 6.82
C GLU A 226 11.98 20.82 7.05
N SER A 227 13.21 20.37 6.75
CA SER A 227 13.67 19.01 6.98
C SER A 227 15.08 19.00 7.54
N LEU A 228 15.36 18.10 8.46
CA LEU A 228 16.67 17.79 9.00
C LEU A 228 16.86 16.27 9.03
N ASN A 229 17.89 15.80 8.35
CA ASN A 229 18.29 14.41 8.29
C ASN A 229 19.72 14.27 8.82
N LEU A 230 19.92 13.47 9.86
CA LEU A 230 21.20 13.24 10.51
C LEU A 230 21.50 11.75 10.50
N ARG A 231 22.69 11.36 10.05
CA ARG A 231 23.13 9.97 10.01
C ARG A 231 24.52 9.83 10.63
N GLY A 232 24.68 8.81 11.46
CA GLY A 232 25.99 8.33 11.93
C GLY A 232 26.15 6.85 11.59
N LYS A 233 27.36 6.46 11.19
CA LYS A 233 27.69 5.08 10.83
C LYS A 233 29.09 4.73 11.32
N LEU A 234 29.22 3.58 11.96
CA LEU A 234 30.47 2.98 12.37
C LEU A 234 30.65 1.66 11.61
N LYS A 235 31.86 1.43 11.11
CA LYS A 235 32.26 0.18 10.46
C LYS A 235 33.51 -0.34 11.15
N TRP A 236 33.49 -1.60 11.56
CA TRP A 236 34.59 -2.27 12.22
C TRP A 236 34.95 -3.58 11.52
N THR A 237 36.21 -3.71 11.14
CA THR A 237 36.83 -4.90 10.57
C THR A 237 38.08 -5.23 11.39
N PRO A 238 37.93 -5.96 12.51
CA PRO A 238 39.04 -6.22 13.42
C PRO A 238 40.17 -6.99 12.72
N SER A 239 41.40 -6.47 12.79
CA SER A 239 42.58 -7.15 12.25
C SER A 239 42.80 -8.53 12.87
N ALA A 240 42.46 -8.69 14.16
CA ALA A 240 42.54 -9.94 14.89
C ALA A 240 41.56 -11.03 14.41
N LEU A 241 40.52 -10.68 13.64
CA LEU A 241 39.54 -11.61 13.09
C LEU A 241 39.31 -11.31 11.60
N PRO A 242 40.22 -11.74 10.71
CA PRO A 242 40.13 -11.45 9.29
C PRO A 242 38.78 -11.81 8.67
N GLY A 243 38.23 -10.89 7.89
CA GLY A 243 36.96 -11.04 7.19
C GLY A 243 35.70 -10.81 8.04
N VAL A 244 35.82 -10.65 9.36
CA VAL A 244 34.71 -10.19 10.20
C VAL A 244 34.43 -8.72 9.91
N GLU A 245 33.15 -8.39 9.68
CA GLU A 245 32.69 -7.01 9.49
C GLU A 245 31.48 -6.75 10.39
N ALA A 246 31.54 -5.69 11.19
CA ALA A 246 30.43 -5.17 11.96
C ALA A 246 30.11 -3.73 11.53
N VAL A 247 28.84 -3.42 11.31
CA VAL A 247 28.38 -2.08 10.95
C VAL A 247 27.23 -1.68 11.85
N ALA A 248 27.36 -0.54 12.52
CA ALA A 248 26.29 0.08 13.30
C ALA A 248 25.91 1.41 12.67
N SER A 249 24.62 1.69 12.50
CA SER A 249 24.15 2.98 12.01
C SER A 249 22.97 3.51 12.80
N TYR A 250 22.88 4.83 12.87
CA TYR A 250 21.74 5.53 13.41
C TYR A 250 21.37 6.68 12.48
N ASN A 251 20.10 6.77 12.12
CA ASN A 251 19.53 7.80 11.27
C ASN A 251 18.35 8.47 11.99
N ARG A 252 18.36 9.79 12.08
CA ARG A 252 17.30 10.60 12.66
C ARG A 252 16.83 11.63 11.64
N VAL A 253 15.54 11.56 11.34
CA VAL A 253 14.86 12.51 10.45
C VAL A 253 13.77 13.26 11.19
N ARG A 254 13.73 14.57 10.99
CA ARG A 254 12.64 15.45 11.40
C ARG A 254 12.25 16.28 10.20
N ARG A 255 10.97 16.29 9.87
CA ARG A 255 10.41 17.12 8.81
C ARG A 255 9.12 17.75 9.28
N GLU A 256 8.96 19.02 8.98
CA GLU A 256 7.72 19.76 9.04
C GLU A 256 7.44 20.29 7.64
N GLY A 257 6.22 20.12 7.17
CA GLY A 257 5.83 20.52 5.82
C GLY A 257 4.35 20.75 5.74
N GLY A 258 3.85 20.99 4.53
CA GLY A 258 2.41 20.93 4.34
C GLY A 258 1.88 19.50 4.41
N TYR A 259 0.56 19.39 4.44
CA TYR A 259 -0.14 18.10 4.36
C TYR A 259 0.11 17.40 3.02
N LEU A 260 -0.10 16.07 2.95
CA LEU A 260 0.20 15.26 1.77
C LEU A 260 -0.62 15.68 0.53
N CYS A 261 -1.83 16.17 0.75
CA CYS A 261 -2.65 16.79 -0.28
C CYS A 261 -2.71 18.29 0.02
N GLN A 262 -2.23 19.10 -0.91
CA GLN A 262 -2.39 20.55 -0.80
C GLN A 262 -3.16 21.05 -1.99
N TYR A 263 -4.13 21.91 -1.70
CA TYR A 263 -5.03 22.45 -2.69
C TYR A 263 -4.76 23.94 -2.80
N ALA A 264 -4.71 24.41 -4.04
CA ALA A 264 -4.72 25.82 -4.36
C ALA A 264 -5.98 26.10 -5.18
N ARG A 265 -6.50 27.31 -5.04
CA ARG A 265 -7.62 27.82 -5.82
C ARG A 265 -7.22 27.90 -7.29
N THR A 266 -8.04 27.32 -8.15
CA THR A 266 -7.88 27.38 -9.61
C THR A 266 -8.84 28.39 -10.26
N ASP A 267 -9.72 29.00 -9.46
CA ASP A 267 -10.70 30.01 -9.87
C ASP A 267 -10.17 31.45 -9.79
N VAL A 268 -8.87 31.61 -9.47
CA VAL A 268 -8.17 32.90 -9.47
C VAL A 268 -7.40 33.10 -10.78
N PRO A 269 -7.29 34.34 -11.31
CA PRO A 269 -6.42 34.63 -12.44
C PRO A 269 -4.97 34.23 -12.16
N ASP A 270 -4.26 33.77 -13.19
CA ASP A 270 -2.86 33.36 -13.14
C ASP A 270 -2.53 32.38 -11.99
N TYR A 271 -3.43 31.43 -11.71
CA TYR A 271 -3.30 30.52 -10.55
C TYR A 271 -2.00 29.71 -10.51
N TYR A 272 -1.28 29.54 -11.63
CA TYR A 272 0.05 28.93 -11.65
C TYR A 272 1.11 29.78 -10.94
N ASP A 273 1.02 31.10 -11.06
CA ASP A 273 1.93 32.05 -10.42
C ASP A 273 1.34 32.64 -9.12
N ASN A 274 0.01 32.57 -8.96
CA ASN A 274 -0.73 33.04 -7.80
C ASN A 274 -1.49 31.92 -7.07
N CYS A 275 -0.75 30.89 -6.65
CA CYS A 275 -1.29 29.79 -5.85
C CYS A 275 -1.78 30.32 -4.49
N THR A 276 -3.10 30.32 -4.28
CA THR A 276 -3.72 30.76 -3.02
C THR A 276 -4.62 29.70 -2.40
N SER A 277 -4.74 29.71 -1.08
CA SER A 277 -5.59 28.84 -0.28
C SER A 277 -6.43 29.68 0.67
N THR A 278 -7.69 29.27 0.89
CA THR A 278 -8.63 29.92 1.82
C THR A 278 -8.81 29.14 3.11
N ALA A 279 -8.12 28.01 3.28
CA ALA A 279 -8.30 27.11 4.41
C ALA A 279 -8.14 27.81 5.76
N ASP A 280 -9.16 27.74 6.60
CA ASP A 280 -9.16 28.31 7.96
C ASP A 280 -8.37 27.44 8.96
N GLN A 281 -8.16 26.16 8.64
CA GLN A 281 -7.36 25.23 9.43
C GLN A 281 -5.97 25.01 8.82
N PRO A 282 -4.94 24.68 9.63
CA PRO A 282 -3.62 24.32 9.14
C PRO A 282 -3.64 23.06 8.25
N ASN A 283 -3.02 23.14 7.07
CA ASN A 283 -2.72 21.98 6.23
C ASN A 283 -1.24 21.58 6.42
N ARG A 284 -0.92 20.91 7.53
CA ARG A 284 0.46 20.65 7.97
C ARG A 284 0.74 19.17 8.20
N GLY A 285 1.99 18.78 7.93
CA GLY A 285 2.52 17.44 8.15
C GLY A 285 3.80 17.48 8.98
N TRP A 286 3.92 16.60 9.96
CA TRP A 286 5.13 16.38 10.74
C TRP A 286 5.56 14.93 10.64
N VAL A 287 6.83 14.70 10.32
CA VAL A 287 7.43 13.37 10.29
C VAL A 287 8.64 13.36 11.22
N ALA A 288 8.68 12.39 12.11
CA ALA A 288 9.81 12.09 12.96
C ALA A 288 10.13 10.60 12.86
N SER A 289 11.31 10.26 12.35
CA SER A 289 11.79 8.89 12.24
C SER A 289 13.16 8.74 12.89
N ASP A 290 13.35 7.65 13.62
CA ASP A 290 14.61 7.24 14.22
C ASP A 290 14.84 5.77 13.81
N ILE A 291 15.96 5.49 13.15
CA ILE A 291 16.32 4.15 12.65
C ILE A 291 17.69 3.79 13.21
N ALA A 292 17.79 2.67 13.91
CA ALA A 292 19.04 2.07 14.33
C ALA A 292 19.21 0.72 13.63
N LEU A 293 20.41 0.45 13.14
CA LEU A 293 20.78 -0.80 12.48
C LEU A 293 22.07 -1.34 13.09
N PHE A 294 22.13 -2.65 13.28
CA PHE A 294 23.37 -3.37 13.52
C PHE A 294 23.47 -4.55 12.55
N ARG A 295 24.58 -4.64 11.81
CA ARG A 295 24.90 -5.73 10.89
C ARG A 295 26.21 -6.36 11.31
N LEU A 296 26.24 -7.69 11.30
CA LEU A 296 27.43 -8.49 11.54
C LEU A 296 27.58 -9.50 10.41
N SER A 297 28.78 -9.62 9.86
CA SER A 297 29.15 -10.60 8.85
C SER A 297 30.41 -11.33 9.31
N VAL A 298 30.37 -12.65 9.32
CA VAL A 298 31.45 -13.51 9.82
C VAL A 298 31.71 -14.62 8.81
N PRO A 299 32.94 -14.77 8.28
CA PRO A 299 33.31 -15.93 7.50
C PRO A 299 33.36 -17.16 8.42
N LEU A 300 32.73 -18.25 8.00
CA LEU A 300 32.75 -19.51 8.75
C LEU A 300 33.76 -20.51 8.17
N ALA A 301 33.90 -20.50 6.85
CA ALA A 301 34.84 -21.30 6.07
C ALA A 301 35.00 -20.66 4.68
N ASP A 302 35.85 -21.23 3.84
CA ASP A 302 36.01 -20.75 2.45
C ASP A 302 34.67 -20.81 1.70
N GLY A 303 34.30 -19.68 1.10
CA GLY A 303 33.02 -19.51 0.43
C GLY A 303 31.80 -19.41 1.35
N LEU A 304 31.90 -19.74 2.64
CA LEU A 304 30.78 -19.78 3.58
C LEU A 304 30.79 -18.58 4.54
N LYS A 305 29.72 -17.77 4.51
CA LYS A 305 29.58 -16.56 5.33
C LYS A 305 28.26 -16.54 6.08
N LEU A 306 28.32 -16.30 7.40
CA LEU A 306 27.17 -15.98 8.22
C LEU A 306 26.97 -14.47 8.23
N SER A 307 25.72 -14.02 8.13
CA SER A 307 25.38 -12.60 8.27
C SER A 307 24.12 -12.43 9.12
N SER A 308 24.17 -11.48 10.05
CA SER A 308 23.04 -11.07 10.86
C SER A 308 22.78 -9.58 10.66
N ALA A 309 21.50 -9.19 10.59
CA ALA A 309 21.12 -7.79 10.54
C ALA A 309 19.90 -7.55 11.45
N THR A 310 20.07 -6.67 12.42
CA THR A 310 19.04 -6.21 13.33
C THR A 310 18.69 -4.77 12.98
N SER A 311 17.40 -4.45 12.87
CA SER A 311 16.97 -3.06 12.74
C SER A 311 15.86 -2.71 13.73
N TRP A 312 15.91 -1.49 14.24
CA TRP A 312 14.85 -0.88 15.02
C TRP A 312 14.48 0.46 14.42
N ASN A 313 13.18 0.69 14.23
CA ASN A 313 12.66 1.94 13.68
C ASN A 313 11.51 2.43 14.56
N ARG A 314 11.55 3.71 14.93
CA ARG A 314 10.40 4.44 15.47
C ARG A 314 10.00 5.52 14.49
N SER A 315 8.73 5.53 14.11
CA SER A 315 8.14 6.55 13.26
C SER A 315 6.93 7.20 13.94
N ARG A 316 6.86 8.52 13.86
CA ARG A 316 5.71 9.35 14.21
C ARG A 316 5.40 10.22 13.01
N VAL A 317 4.21 10.07 12.46
CA VAL A 317 3.71 10.91 11.36
C VAL A 317 2.42 11.54 11.83
N GLN A 318 2.35 12.86 11.81
CA GLN A 318 1.15 13.61 12.14
C GLN A 318 0.74 14.44 10.94
N SER A 319 -0.54 14.47 10.62
CA SER A 319 -1.09 15.33 9.59
C SER A 319 -2.33 16.05 10.12
N VAL A 320 -2.35 17.36 9.97
CA VAL A 320 -3.53 18.19 10.19
C VAL A 320 -3.97 18.71 8.83
N ALA A 321 -5.27 18.62 8.56
CA ALA A 321 -5.85 19.10 7.31
C ALA A 321 -7.18 19.79 7.56
N ASP A 322 -7.38 20.88 6.83
CA ASP A 322 -8.70 21.40 6.53
C ASP A 322 -9.38 20.48 5.50
N SER A 323 -10.62 20.10 5.76
CA SER A 323 -11.35 19.19 4.89
C SER A 323 -12.36 19.88 3.99
N ASP A 324 -12.65 21.17 4.21
CA ASP A 324 -13.55 21.95 3.36
C ASP A 324 -12.81 22.94 2.44
N ASN A 325 -11.57 23.29 2.77
CA ASN A 325 -10.71 24.25 2.06
C ASN A 325 -11.32 25.67 1.98
N THR A 326 -12.24 26.01 2.88
CA THR A 326 -12.92 27.31 2.91
C THR A 326 -12.40 28.17 4.06
N ALA A 327 -12.82 29.43 4.08
CA ALA A 327 -12.52 30.32 5.20
C ALA A 327 -13.46 30.09 6.41
N ALA A 328 -14.43 29.20 6.29
CA ALA A 328 -15.36 28.87 7.37
C ALA A 328 -14.83 27.68 8.17
N ASN A 329 -14.94 27.74 9.49
CA ASN A 329 -14.57 26.64 10.36
C ASN A 329 -15.61 25.53 10.31
N LEU A 330 -15.56 24.66 9.30
CA LEU A 330 -16.51 23.56 9.15
C LEU A 330 -15.92 22.20 9.46
N SER A 331 -14.68 21.91 9.06
CA SER A 331 -14.15 20.56 9.22
C SER A 331 -12.63 20.50 9.32
N THR A 332 -12.14 19.88 10.40
CA THR A 332 -10.70 19.61 10.59
C THR A 332 -10.45 18.14 10.85
N ILE A 333 -9.30 17.65 10.37
CA ILE A 333 -8.80 16.30 10.64
C ILE A 333 -7.38 16.41 11.19
N ASN A 334 -7.08 15.64 12.23
CA ASN A 334 -5.76 15.46 12.83
C ASN A 334 -5.48 13.97 13.01
N ASN A 335 -4.66 13.43 12.11
CA ASN A 335 -4.25 12.03 12.13
C ASN A 335 -2.84 11.91 12.69
N LEU A 336 -2.66 11.00 13.63
CA LEU A 336 -1.39 10.70 14.26
C LEU A 336 -1.09 9.20 14.14
N TYR A 337 -0.15 8.87 13.27
CA TYR A 337 0.41 7.53 13.12
C TYR A 337 1.64 7.39 14.00
N ARG A 338 1.69 6.32 14.80
CA ARG A 338 2.87 5.96 15.58
C ARG A 338 3.17 4.50 15.36
N PHE A 339 4.38 4.20 14.88
CA PHE A 339 4.84 2.83 14.66
C PHE A 339 6.20 2.61 15.29
N LYS A 340 6.38 1.40 15.84
CA LYS A 340 7.67 0.85 16.24
C LYS A 340 7.85 -0.46 15.48
N THR A 341 8.96 -0.59 14.78
CA THR A 341 9.30 -1.77 13.99
C THR A 341 10.61 -2.35 14.49
N LEU A 342 10.66 -3.66 14.67
CA LEU A 342 11.86 -4.42 14.94
C LEU A 342 12.00 -5.50 13.85
N THR A 343 13.19 -5.63 13.28
CA THR A 343 13.52 -6.74 12.38
C THR A 343 14.78 -7.46 12.81
N GLN A 344 14.81 -8.75 12.56
CA GLN A 344 16.00 -9.58 12.69
C GLN A 344 16.11 -10.46 11.47
N GLU A 345 17.26 -10.41 10.81
CA GLU A 345 17.62 -11.29 9.71
C GLU A 345 18.86 -12.10 10.08
N LEU A 346 18.85 -13.40 9.76
CA LEU A 346 20.00 -14.28 9.81
C LEU A 346 20.14 -14.95 8.44
N ARG A 347 21.35 -14.98 7.88
CA ARG A 347 21.65 -15.52 6.56
C ARG A 347 22.94 -16.31 6.57
N ILE A 348 22.95 -17.40 5.81
CA ILE A 348 24.15 -18.14 5.44
C ILE A 348 24.27 -18.06 3.93
N ASN A 349 25.38 -17.54 3.45
CA ASN A 349 25.74 -17.47 2.04
C ASN A 349 26.87 -18.48 1.78
N TYR A 350 26.76 -19.24 0.70
CA TYR A 350 27.81 -20.10 0.16
C TYR A 350 28.13 -19.65 -1.26
N GLU A 351 29.40 -19.43 -1.56
CA GLU A 351 29.90 -19.11 -2.89
C GLU A 351 31.02 -20.09 -3.24
N GLY A 352 30.81 -20.90 -4.28
CA GLY A 352 31.81 -21.77 -4.88
C GLY A 352 31.74 -21.74 -6.40
N ASP A 353 32.59 -22.53 -7.07
CA ASP A 353 32.81 -22.42 -8.52
C ASP A 353 31.60 -22.82 -9.36
N ARG A 354 30.80 -23.78 -8.90
CA ARG A 354 29.60 -24.24 -9.62
C ARG A 354 28.30 -23.88 -8.92
N LEU A 355 28.34 -23.59 -7.63
CA LEU A 355 27.17 -23.37 -6.80
C LEU A 355 27.32 -22.09 -5.99
N SER A 356 26.37 -21.17 -6.17
CA SER A 356 26.14 -20.06 -5.25
C SER A 356 24.81 -20.29 -4.55
N ALA A 357 24.76 -20.24 -3.23
CA ALA A 357 23.54 -20.48 -2.46
C ALA A 357 23.38 -19.53 -1.28
N LEU A 358 22.14 -19.24 -0.93
CA LEU A 358 21.73 -18.45 0.21
C LEU A 358 20.60 -19.16 0.92
N LEU A 359 20.68 -19.26 2.25
CA LEU A 359 19.57 -19.62 3.13
C LEU A 359 19.42 -18.53 4.19
N GLY A 360 18.20 -18.09 4.43
CA GLY A 360 17.95 -17.03 5.40
C GLY A 360 16.66 -17.22 6.19
N ALA A 361 16.68 -16.75 7.42
CA ALA A 361 15.52 -16.65 8.30
C ALA A 361 15.32 -15.19 8.71
N TRP A 362 14.07 -14.78 8.80
CA TRP A 362 13.72 -13.38 9.03
C TRP A 362 12.51 -13.25 9.97
N TYR A 363 12.59 -12.28 10.87
CA TYR A 363 11.56 -11.94 11.82
C TYR A 363 11.27 -10.44 11.74
N TYR A 364 9.98 -10.10 11.77
CA TYR A 364 9.50 -8.73 11.79
C TYR A 364 8.36 -8.58 12.77
N ARG A 365 8.41 -7.48 13.53
CA ARG A 365 7.31 -7.05 14.39
C ARG A 365 7.11 -5.56 14.25
N ARG A 366 5.89 -5.16 13.87
CA ARG A 366 5.42 -3.77 13.93
C ARG A 366 4.30 -3.65 14.96
N THR A 367 4.42 -2.69 15.86
CA THR A 367 3.35 -2.30 16.79
C THR A 367 3.09 -0.81 16.68
N GLY A 368 1.83 -0.41 16.84
CA GLY A 368 1.47 0.98 16.66
C GLY A 368 0.01 1.16 16.33
N GLY A 369 -0.29 2.21 15.57
CA GLY A 369 -1.63 2.47 15.09
C GLY A 369 -1.85 3.91 14.69
N LEU A 370 -3.10 4.20 14.33
CA LEU A 370 -3.60 5.54 14.08
C LEU A 370 -4.41 6.02 15.30
N THR A 371 -4.16 7.24 15.73
CA THR A 371 -5.11 8.04 16.49
C THR A 371 -5.60 9.16 15.60
N ALA A 372 -6.90 9.20 15.31
CA ALA A 372 -7.51 10.25 14.52
C ALA A 372 -8.40 11.11 15.42
N ARG A 373 -8.34 12.41 15.21
CA ARG A 373 -9.31 13.36 15.76
C ARG A 373 -9.86 14.16 14.60
N SER A 374 -11.17 14.35 14.56
CA SER A 374 -11.76 15.29 13.62
C SER A 374 -12.86 16.07 14.28
N GLN A 375 -13.15 17.24 13.75
CA GLN A 375 -14.32 18.01 14.12
C GLN A 375 -15.09 18.29 12.84
N ILE A 376 -16.40 18.05 12.87
CA ILE A 376 -17.30 18.31 11.76
C ILE A 376 -18.45 19.17 12.29
N ASN A 377 -18.57 20.37 11.76
CA ASN A 377 -19.64 21.31 12.06
C ASN A 377 -20.69 21.17 10.97
N VAL A 378 -21.76 20.42 11.25
CA VAL A 378 -22.84 20.18 10.30
C VAL A 378 -23.80 21.38 10.34
N PRO A 379 -24.09 22.07 9.22
CA PRO A 379 -25.10 23.11 9.21
C PRO A 379 -26.44 22.58 9.72
N THR A 380 -27.10 23.33 10.60
CA THR A 380 -28.35 22.89 11.22
C THR A 380 -29.41 22.64 10.14
N PRO A 381 -29.95 21.40 10.03
CA PRO A 381 -30.77 21.00 8.90
C PRO A 381 -32.20 21.53 9.06
N THR A 382 -32.40 22.81 8.76
CA THR A 382 -33.70 23.51 8.92
C THR A 382 -34.83 22.82 8.19
N GLY A 383 -34.60 22.27 6.99
CA GLY A 383 -35.59 21.49 6.24
C GLY A 383 -36.01 20.20 6.96
N THR A 384 -35.05 19.47 7.53
CA THR A 384 -35.32 18.25 8.32
C THR A 384 -36.11 18.57 9.58
N ILE A 385 -35.72 19.60 10.32
CA ILE A 385 -36.43 20.07 11.52
C ILE A 385 -37.85 20.52 11.15
N THR A 386 -38.00 21.27 10.06
CA THR A 386 -39.32 21.73 9.57
C THR A 386 -40.23 20.54 9.27
N ASN A 387 -39.74 19.53 8.55
CA ASN A 387 -40.52 18.34 8.22
C ASN A 387 -40.90 17.53 9.47
N LEU A 388 -39.99 17.41 10.44
CA LEU A 388 -40.25 16.75 11.73
C LEU A 388 -41.34 17.46 12.55
N LEU A 389 -41.36 18.80 12.53
CA LEU A 389 -42.28 19.60 13.33
C LEU A 389 -43.63 19.85 12.64
N THR A 390 -43.69 19.76 11.30
CA THR A 390 -44.90 20.06 10.51
C THR A 390 -46.16 19.33 10.99
N PRO A 391 -46.14 18.03 11.34
CA PRO A 391 -47.32 17.33 11.84
C PRO A 391 -47.87 17.88 13.17
N TYR A 392 -47.04 18.59 13.95
CA TYR A 392 -47.38 19.06 15.30
C TYR A 392 -47.81 20.52 15.36
N VAL A 393 -47.24 21.38 14.50
CA VAL A 393 -47.46 22.84 14.56
C VAL A 393 -47.84 23.47 13.21
N GLY A 394 -47.95 22.67 12.15
CA GLY A 394 -48.16 23.14 10.79
C GLY A 394 -46.88 23.65 10.12
N ALA A 395 -46.85 23.65 8.78
CA ALA A 395 -45.64 23.90 7.99
C ALA A 395 -45.01 25.28 8.24
N THR A 396 -45.82 26.35 8.29
CA THR A 396 -45.34 27.73 8.50
C THR A 396 -44.71 27.92 9.88
N SER A 397 -45.38 27.42 10.94
CA SER A 397 -44.86 27.49 12.31
C SER A 397 -43.60 26.63 12.47
N ALA A 398 -43.59 25.44 11.87
CA ALA A 398 -42.44 24.54 11.88
C ALA A 398 -41.21 25.18 11.23
N ALA A 399 -41.37 25.84 10.07
CA ALA A 399 -40.29 26.55 9.39
C ALA A 399 -39.76 27.73 10.21
N THR A 400 -40.65 28.46 10.88
CA THR A 400 -40.28 29.57 11.78
C THR A 400 -39.46 29.07 12.97
N ILE A 401 -39.91 28.00 13.63
CA ILE A 401 -39.20 27.37 14.75
C ILE A 401 -37.84 26.83 14.30
N ALA A 402 -37.77 26.13 13.17
CA ALA A 402 -36.53 25.59 12.63
C ALA A 402 -35.51 26.70 12.31
N THR A 403 -35.98 27.81 11.74
CA THR A 403 -35.14 28.98 11.46
C THR A 403 -34.63 29.60 12.74
N ALA A 404 -35.48 29.81 13.75
CA ALA A 404 -35.07 30.35 15.04
C ALA A 404 -34.11 29.42 15.79
N TYR A 405 -34.32 28.10 15.71
CA TYR A 405 -33.39 27.10 16.24
C TYR A 405 -32.02 27.20 15.58
N ALA A 406 -31.97 27.34 14.25
CA ALA A 406 -30.71 27.52 13.52
C ALA A 406 -30.04 28.87 13.78
N GLN A 407 -30.73 29.89 14.29
CA GLN A 407 -30.08 31.13 14.73
C GLN A 407 -29.31 30.94 16.05
N VAL A 408 -29.82 30.10 16.96
CA VAL A 408 -29.17 29.81 18.24
C VAL A 408 -28.08 28.75 18.09
N LEU A 409 -28.33 27.73 17.28
CA LEU A 409 -27.37 26.67 16.94
C LEU A 409 -27.23 26.63 15.40
N PRO A 410 -26.36 27.46 14.79
CA PRO A 410 -26.20 27.50 13.33
C PRO A 410 -25.52 26.27 12.75
N VAL A 411 -24.62 25.67 13.53
CA VAL A 411 -23.96 24.41 13.22
C VAL A 411 -24.05 23.47 14.40
N ILE A 412 -24.10 22.18 14.13
CA ILE A 412 -24.02 21.10 15.10
C ILE A 412 -22.56 20.62 15.09
N PRO A 413 -21.72 21.04 16.06
CA PRO A 413 -20.31 20.65 16.11
C PRO A 413 -20.16 19.25 16.73
N VAL A 414 -19.65 18.31 15.94
CA VAL A 414 -19.39 16.93 16.36
C VAL A 414 -17.89 16.68 16.33
N ALA A 415 -17.33 16.37 17.50
CA ALA A 415 -15.95 15.92 17.62
C ALA A 415 -15.89 14.40 17.55
N TYR A 416 -15.03 13.87 16.71
CA TYR A 416 -14.73 12.45 16.59
C TYR A 416 -13.34 12.17 17.13
N ALA A 417 -13.22 11.11 17.93
CA ALA A 417 -11.94 10.56 18.37
C ALA A 417 -11.91 9.08 18.00
N ALA A 418 -10.92 8.66 17.21
CA ALA A 418 -10.74 7.27 16.82
C ALA A 418 -9.36 6.74 17.22
N SER A 419 -9.34 5.49 17.68
CA SER A 419 -8.13 4.76 18.04
C SER A 419 -8.09 3.45 17.29
N GLN A 420 -7.02 3.22 16.53
CA GLN A 420 -6.88 2.06 15.65
C GLN A 420 -5.53 1.35 15.90
N PRO A 421 -5.38 0.63 17.02
CA PRO A 421 -4.15 -0.08 17.33
C PRO A 421 -3.96 -1.30 16.42
N GLU A 422 -2.72 -1.50 16.00
CA GLU A 422 -2.29 -2.55 15.07
C GLU A 422 -1.04 -3.27 15.60
N ARG A 423 -0.99 -4.58 15.37
CA ARG A 423 0.22 -5.40 15.51
C ARG A 423 0.34 -6.36 14.35
N VAL A 424 1.49 -6.32 13.69
CA VAL A 424 1.87 -7.23 12.59
C VAL A 424 3.12 -7.98 13.00
N GLU A 425 3.09 -9.30 12.82
CA GLU A 425 4.22 -10.18 13.07
C GLU A 425 4.43 -11.10 11.88
N THR A 426 5.63 -11.10 11.32
CA THR A 426 5.98 -11.91 10.16
C THR A 426 7.22 -12.75 10.48
N MET A 427 7.15 -14.03 10.15
CA MET A 427 8.27 -14.96 10.22
C MET A 427 8.44 -15.59 8.84
N ALA A 428 9.65 -15.53 8.30
CA ALA A 428 9.95 -16.10 7.00
C ALA A 428 11.23 -16.96 7.02
N LEU A 429 11.21 -18.03 6.22
CA LEU A 429 12.39 -18.81 5.85
C LEU A 429 12.50 -18.79 4.33
N PHE A 430 13.67 -18.46 3.79
CA PHE A 430 13.88 -18.35 2.36
C PHE A 430 15.22 -18.93 1.92
N GLY A 431 15.28 -19.39 0.67
CA GLY A 431 16.50 -19.83 0.03
C GLY A 431 16.54 -19.50 -1.45
N ASP A 432 17.74 -19.26 -1.98
CA ASP A 432 18.02 -19.05 -3.40
C ASP A 432 19.33 -19.78 -3.71
N ALA A 433 19.38 -20.53 -4.80
CA ALA A 433 20.54 -21.26 -5.25
C ALA A 433 20.68 -21.12 -6.76
N ARG A 434 21.94 -21.06 -7.22
CA ARG A 434 22.29 -21.08 -8.63
C ARG A 434 23.35 -22.12 -8.88
N TRP A 435 23.15 -22.92 -9.92
CA TRP A 435 24.02 -24.01 -10.30
C TRP A 435 24.46 -23.84 -11.75
N ARG A 436 25.77 -23.78 -12.01
CA ARG A 436 26.36 -23.63 -13.36
C ARG A 436 26.58 -25.00 -14.03
N VAL A 437 26.00 -25.23 -15.21
CA VAL A 437 25.83 -26.55 -15.85
C VAL A 437 25.82 -26.49 -17.41
N PRO A 438 26.87 -26.14 -18.22
CA PRO A 438 28.30 -25.79 -18.04
C PRO A 438 28.57 -24.26 -17.87
N ASP A 439 29.78 -23.74 -18.13
CA ASP A 439 30.23 -22.35 -17.82
C ASP A 439 29.34 -21.20 -18.31
N ARG A 440 28.44 -21.49 -19.26
CA ARG A 440 27.51 -20.51 -19.83
C ARG A 440 26.08 -20.65 -19.33
N LEU A 441 25.67 -21.81 -18.84
CA LEU A 441 24.29 -22.09 -18.44
C LEU A 441 24.19 -22.12 -16.92
N THR A 442 23.29 -21.32 -16.35
CA THR A 442 23.02 -21.32 -14.91
C THR A 442 21.56 -21.63 -14.65
N LEU A 443 21.32 -22.66 -13.83
CA LEU A 443 20.01 -23.00 -13.29
C LEU A 443 19.78 -22.24 -11.99
N ILE A 444 18.58 -21.69 -11.79
CA ILE A 444 18.20 -20.89 -10.63
C ILE A 444 17.03 -21.57 -9.94
N GLY A 445 17.14 -21.80 -8.64
CA GLY A 445 16.07 -22.35 -7.82
C GLY A 445 15.95 -21.56 -6.52
N GLY A 446 14.73 -21.34 -6.04
CA GLY A 446 14.51 -20.66 -4.78
C GLY A 446 13.14 -20.94 -4.19
N PHE A 447 13.01 -20.64 -2.91
CA PHE A 447 11.76 -20.77 -2.19
C PHE A 447 11.65 -19.74 -1.06
N GLY A 448 10.42 -19.44 -0.68
CA GLY A 448 10.09 -18.70 0.53
C GLY A 448 8.93 -19.36 1.25
N LEU A 449 9.01 -19.44 2.58
CA LEU A 449 7.95 -19.85 3.48
C LEU A 449 7.63 -18.66 4.38
N ASP A 450 6.42 -18.16 4.31
CA ASP A 450 5.98 -17.00 5.07
C ASP A 450 4.84 -17.36 6.02
N ARG A 451 4.88 -16.78 7.22
CA ARG A 451 3.78 -16.78 8.18
C ARG A 451 3.61 -15.37 8.75
N GLU A 452 2.47 -14.77 8.47
CA GLU A 452 2.12 -13.45 8.98
C GLU A 452 0.89 -13.49 9.89
N ARG A 453 0.94 -12.78 11.02
CA ARG A 453 -0.18 -12.60 11.95
C ARG A 453 -0.50 -11.12 12.12
N ASN A 454 -1.74 -10.76 11.80
CA ASN A 454 -2.24 -9.40 11.80
C ASN A 454 -3.35 -9.24 12.83
N ARG A 455 -3.12 -8.39 13.83
CA ARG A 455 -4.14 -7.94 14.78
C ARG A 455 -4.44 -6.47 14.54
N TYR A 456 -5.72 -6.15 14.41
CA TYR A 456 -6.21 -4.78 14.26
C TYR A 456 -7.42 -4.59 15.15
N ALA A 457 -7.52 -3.45 15.80
CA ALA A 457 -8.73 -3.00 16.45
C ALA A 457 -9.07 -1.58 16.02
N ALA A 458 -10.34 -1.20 16.14
CA ALA A 458 -10.80 0.15 15.91
C ALA A 458 -11.89 0.51 16.90
N GLU A 459 -11.81 1.72 17.44
CA GLU A 459 -12.83 2.37 18.26
C GLU A 459 -13.06 3.77 17.68
N THR A 460 -14.30 4.26 17.70
CA THR A 460 -14.62 5.64 17.33
C THR A 460 -15.66 6.19 18.27
N GLN A 461 -15.35 7.33 18.87
CA GLN A 461 -16.23 8.06 19.75
C GLN A 461 -16.64 9.36 19.08
N ALA A 462 -17.92 9.68 19.12
CA ALA A 462 -18.51 10.92 18.63
C ALA A 462 -19.10 11.67 19.82
N THR A 463 -18.81 12.97 19.89
CA THR A 463 -19.23 13.82 21.02
C THR A 463 -19.73 15.15 20.50
N PHE A 464 -20.91 15.56 20.97
CA PHE A 464 -21.44 16.89 20.70
C PHE A 464 -20.64 17.90 21.54
N THR A 465 -20.10 18.93 20.90
CA THR A 465 -19.24 19.94 21.56
C THR A 465 -19.85 21.33 21.57
N GLY A 466 -21.12 21.45 21.15
CA GLY A 466 -21.83 22.71 21.05
C GLY A 466 -22.62 23.03 22.32
N THR A 467 -23.42 24.09 22.24
CA THR A 467 -24.41 24.43 23.27
C THR A 467 -25.80 24.34 22.64
N LEU A 468 -26.64 23.44 23.15
CA LEU A 468 -28.02 23.31 22.66
C LEU A 468 -28.85 24.54 23.05
N PRO A 469 -29.84 24.94 22.23
CA PRO A 469 -30.80 25.96 22.62
C PRO A 469 -31.51 25.59 23.94
N ALA A 470 -31.64 26.56 24.85
CA ALA A 470 -32.44 26.40 26.07
C ALA A 470 -33.85 25.95 25.69
N THR A 471 -34.46 25.01 26.43
CA THR A 471 -35.74 24.42 26.01
C THR A 471 -36.86 25.45 25.91
N ASP A 472 -36.83 26.51 26.70
CA ASP A 472 -37.82 27.58 26.75
C ASP A 472 -37.47 28.81 25.90
N PHE A 473 -36.43 28.77 25.06
CA PHE A 473 -35.97 29.96 24.29
C PHE A 473 -37.01 30.55 23.33
N LEU A 474 -38.01 29.76 22.94
CA LEU A 474 -39.17 30.20 22.13
C LEU A 474 -40.45 30.38 22.98
N GLY A 475 -40.32 30.37 24.31
CA GLY A 475 -41.41 30.35 25.26
C GLY A 475 -41.83 28.93 25.66
N THR A 476 -42.46 28.82 26.83
CA THR A 476 -42.84 27.55 27.46
C THR A 476 -43.76 26.67 26.61
N ARG A 477 -44.53 27.28 25.69
CA ARG A 477 -45.43 26.58 24.76
C ARG A 477 -44.68 25.61 23.83
N TYR A 478 -43.49 25.97 23.37
CA TYR A 478 -42.72 25.18 22.41
C TYR A 478 -41.62 24.33 23.07
N ALA A 479 -41.48 24.41 24.40
CA ALA A 479 -40.43 23.73 25.13
C ALA A 479 -40.37 22.20 24.91
N PRO A 480 -41.50 21.46 24.82
CA PRO A 480 -41.46 20.04 24.50
C PRO A 480 -40.88 19.74 23.11
N LEU A 481 -41.17 20.59 22.12
CA LEU A 481 -40.69 20.41 20.74
C LEU A 481 -39.20 20.73 20.63
N VAL A 482 -38.74 21.81 21.26
CA VAL A 482 -37.31 22.15 21.32
C VAL A 482 -36.52 21.05 22.04
N SER A 483 -37.06 20.53 23.15
CA SER A 483 -36.45 19.41 23.87
C SER A 483 -36.37 18.15 22.99
N ALA A 484 -37.37 17.86 22.17
CA ALA A 484 -37.36 16.72 21.25
C ALA A 484 -36.32 16.90 20.14
N VAL A 485 -36.18 18.11 19.57
CA VAL A 485 -35.13 18.41 18.58
C VAL A 485 -33.75 18.26 19.20
N ASN A 486 -33.54 18.82 20.41
CA ASN A 486 -32.30 18.67 21.17
C ASN A 486 -31.94 17.20 21.40
N ALA A 487 -32.91 16.40 21.84
CA ALA A 487 -32.72 14.95 22.04
C ALA A 487 -32.40 14.23 20.72
N GLY A 488 -33.03 14.63 19.61
CA GLY A 488 -32.73 14.09 18.28
C GLY A 488 -31.30 14.41 17.81
N VAL A 489 -30.82 15.63 18.04
CA VAL A 489 -29.42 16.01 17.75
C VAL A 489 -28.45 15.15 18.54
N LEU A 490 -28.66 15.02 19.86
CA LEU A 490 -27.81 14.18 20.71
C LEU A 490 -27.88 12.70 20.31
N GLY A 491 -29.07 12.17 20.03
CA GLY A 491 -29.25 10.80 19.59
C GLY A 491 -28.51 10.47 18.29
N LEU A 492 -28.50 11.39 17.32
CA LEU A 492 -27.72 11.23 16.08
C LEU A 492 -26.20 11.22 16.32
N VAL A 493 -25.73 11.99 17.29
CA VAL A 493 -24.31 11.97 17.69
C VAL A 493 -23.98 10.68 18.43
N ASP A 494 -24.85 10.25 19.32
CA ASP A 494 -24.69 8.99 20.06
C ASP A 494 -24.67 7.78 19.12
N ASP A 495 -25.56 7.74 18.12
CA ASP A 495 -25.61 6.71 17.08
C ASP A 495 -24.34 6.65 16.21
N ALA A 496 -23.57 7.74 16.16
CA ALA A 496 -22.29 7.78 15.43
C ALA A 496 -21.12 7.14 16.21
N ASN A 497 -21.32 6.78 17.48
CA ASN A 497 -20.33 6.03 18.26
C ASN A 497 -20.24 4.56 17.79
N ALA A 498 -19.03 4.01 17.78
CA ALA A 498 -18.78 2.62 17.41
C ALA A 498 -17.98 1.91 18.52
N PRO A 499 -18.46 0.76 19.04
CA PRO A 499 -17.74 0.01 20.07
C PRO A 499 -16.41 -0.52 19.53
N MET A 500 -15.42 -0.67 20.42
CA MET A 500 -14.13 -1.20 20.04
C MET A 500 -14.26 -2.64 19.53
N ALA A 501 -13.97 -2.86 18.26
CA ALA A 501 -13.97 -4.19 17.66
C ALA A 501 -12.53 -4.58 17.29
N ALA A 502 -12.10 -5.78 17.66
CA ALA A 502 -10.77 -6.32 17.37
C ALA A 502 -10.86 -7.61 16.56
N ASN A 503 -9.97 -7.78 15.57
CA ASN A 503 -9.87 -9.01 14.79
C ASN A 503 -8.40 -9.40 14.58
N THR A 504 -8.11 -10.69 14.69
CA THR A 504 -6.80 -11.27 14.41
C THR A 504 -6.91 -12.27 13.26
N ARG A 505 -6.07 -12.12 12.24
CA ARG A 505 -5.94 -13.07 11.13
C ARG A 505 -4.51 -13.57 11.02
N THR A 506 -4.37 -14.81 10.59
CA THR A 506 -3.07 -15.43 10.31
C THR A 506 -3.06 -15.91 8.88
N PHE A 507 -1.94 -15.71 8.20
CA PHE A 507 -1.76 -16.11 6.82
C PHE A 507 -0.46 -16.89 6.65
N HIS A 508 -0.44 -17.73 5.62
CA HIS A 508 0.69 -18.57 5.28
C HIS A 508 0.89 -18.55 3.76
N ALA A 509 2.14 -18.56 3.31
CA ALA A 509 2.45 -18.64 1.89
C ALA A 509 3.71 -19.48 1.61
N PHE A 510 3.66 -20.25 0.52
CA PHE A 510 4.83 -20.88 -0.09
C PHE A 510 5.11 -20.23 -1.45
N LEU A 511 6.34 -19.78 -1.65
CA LEU A 511 6.77 -18.88 -2.71
C LEU A 511 7.91 -19.50 -3.52
N PRO A 512 7.60 -20.44 -4.44
CA PRO A 512 8.61 -21.05 -5.29
C PRO A 512 9.14 -20.05 -6.32
N LYS A 513 10.40 -20.25 -6.70
CA LYS A 513 11.12 -19.55 -7.75
C LYS A 513 11.94 -20.57 -8.55
N ALA A 514 11.90 -20.43 -9.87
CA ALA A 514 12.74 -21.19 -10.79
C ALA A 514 13.19 -20.27 -11.92
N GLY A 515 14.35 -20.56 -12.49
CA GLY A 515 14.85 -19.82 -13.64
C GLY A 515 16.05 -20.46 -14.28
N VAL A 516 16.44 -19.88 -15.40
CA VAL A 516 17.62 -20.25 -16.17
C VAL A 516 18.25 -18.98 -16.72
N SER A 517 19.57 -18.89 -16.73
CA SER A 517 20.30 -17.86 -17.45
C SER A 517 21.38 -18.47 -18.33
N MET A 518 21.63 -17.83 -19.47
CA MET A 518 22.61 -18.21 -20.47
C MET A 518 23.51 -17.01 -20.77
N ASP A 519 24.79 -17.16 -20.52
CA ASP A 519 25.84 -16.19 -20.86
C ASP A 519 26.33 -16.50 -22.28
N TRP A 520 25.90 -15.69 -23.25
CA TRP A 520 26.27 -15.84 -24.65
C TRP A 520 27.68 -15.31 -24.91
N THR A 521 27.99 -14.18 -24.27
CA THR A 521 29.30 -13.51 -24.27
C THR A 521 29.52 -12.89 -22.87
N PRO A 522 30.74 -12.40 -22.53
CA PRO A 522 30.97 -11.71 -21.26
C PRO A 522 29.99 -10.54 -20.99
N ASP A 523 29.49 -9.90 -22.05
CA ASP A 523 28.63 -8.71 -21.96
C ASP A 523 27.16 -8.99 -22.34
N LEU A 524 26.81 -10.23 -22.69
CA LEU A 524 25.47 -10.59 -23.11
C LEU A 524 24.95 -11.84 -22.38
N THR A 525 24.01 -11.61 -21.48
CA THR A 525 23.30 -12.65 -20.73
C THR A 525 21.81 -12.61 -21.08
N THR A 526 21.19 -13.77 -21.27
CA THR A 526 19.74 -13.90 -21.33
C THR A 526 19.25 -14.70 -20.13
N ALA A 527 18.17 -14.27 -19.49
CA ALA A 527 17.59 -14.98 -18.37
C ALA A 527 16.08 -15.12 -18.51
N PHE A 528 15.56 -16.25 -18.04
CA PHE A 528 14.13 -16.50 -17.87
C PHE A 528 13.89 -16.91 -16.42
N THR A 529 12.98 -16.24 -15.73
CA THR A 529 12.64 -16.53 -14.34
C THR A 529 11.13 -16.55 -14.16
N VAL A 530 10.62 -17.54 -13.43
CA VAL A 530 9.24 -17.63 -12.97
C VAL A 530 9.24 -17.73 -11.44
N GLN A 531 8.38 -16.96 -10.80
CA GLN A 531 8.29 -16.93 -9.34
C GLN A 531 6.90 -16.54 -8.88
N ARG A 532 6.51 -17.04 -7.72
CA ARG A 532 5.24 -16.69 -7.07
C ARG A 532 5.44 -15.53 -6.10
N ALA A 533 4.67 -14.48 -6.31
CA ALA A 533 4.58 -13.35 -5.40
C ALA A 533 3.49 -13.56 -4.35
N TYR A 534 3.64 -12.91 -3.20
CA TYR A 534 2.59 -12.90 -2.18
C TYR A 534 2.51 -11.54 -1.50
N ARG A 535 1.27 -11.17 -1.20
CA ARG A 535 0.91 -10.13 -0.27
C ARG A 535 -0.04 -10.75 0.72
N SER A 536 0.25 -10.57 2.01
CA SER A 536 -0.69 -10.94 3.04
C SER A 536 -2.00 -10.16 2.94
N GLY A 537 -3.08 -10.77 3.42
CA GLY A 537 -4.27 -10.00 3.70
C GLY A 537 -4.00 -9.03 4.86
N GLY A 538 -4.83 -8.02 5.04
CA GLY A 538 -4.86 -7.29 6.32
C GLY A 538 -5.96 -7.81 7.23
N SER A 539 -5.99 -7.23 8.42
CA SER A 539 -7.17 -7.26 9.29
C SER A 539 -7.86 -5.90 9.18
N SER A 540 -9.18 -5.90 9.13
CA SER A 540 -9.97 -4.67 9.12
C SER A 540 -11.24 -4.77 9.90
N GLN A 541 -11.70 -3.59 10.31
CA GLN A 541 -12.98 -3.32 10.91
C GLN A 541 -13.53 -2.11 10.15
N ASN A 542 -14.81 -2.14 9.79
CA ASN A 542 -15.48 -0.93 9.33
C ASN A 542 -16.18 -0.32 10.55
N PRO A 543 -15.68 0.79 11.12
CA PRO A 543 -16.29 1.40 12.31
C PRO A 543 -17.72 1.88 12.04
N ALA A 544 -18.05 2.33 10.82
CA ALA A 544 -19.42 2.69 10.43
C ALA A 544 -20.36 1.48 10.23
N ARG A 545 -19.81 0.25 10.24
CA ARG A 545 -20.57 -1.01 10.21
C ARG A 545 -20.25 -1.87 11.43
N ALA A 546 -19.79 -1.27 12.53
CA ALA A 546 -19.45 -1.99 13.76
C ALA A 546 -20.67 -2.45 14.57
N GLY A 547 -21.88 -2.45 13.98
CA GLY A 547 -22.95 -3.35 14.39
C GLY A 547 -22.71 -4.70 13.73
N ALA A 548 -22.56 -5.78 14.51
CA ALA A 548 -22.39 -7.12 13.97
C ALA A 548 -23.48 -7.39 12.92
N VAL A 549 -23.08 -7.57 11.65
CA VAL A 549 -24.02 -7.89 10.58
C VAL A 549 -24.30 -9.39 10.68
N LEU A 550 -25.47 -9.73 11.18
CA LEU A 550 -25.99 -11.09 11.13
C LEU A 550 -26.75 -11.27 9.81
N LEU A 551 -26.21 -12.12 8.93
CA LEU A 551 -26.91 -12.61 7.74
C LEU A 551 -27.77 -13.80 8.15
N ALA A 552 -29.06 -13.57 8.41
CA ALA A 552 -30.01 -14.65 8.65
C ALA A 552 -30.34 -15.33 7.32
N TYR A 553 -29.80 -16.52 7.08
CA TYR A 553 -30.17 -17.35 5.94
C TYR A 553 -31.45 -18.13 6.28
N ARG A 554 -32.61 -17.61 5.88
CA ARG A 554 -33.85 -18.41 5.80
C ARG A 554 -33.97 -18.89 4.35
N GLY A 555 -34.22 -20.19 4.16
CA GLY A 555 -34.15 -20.89 2.87
C GLY A 555 -34.55 -20.06 1.63
N ASN A 556 -33.74 -20.17 0.58
CA ASN A 556 -33.89 -19.58 -0.76
C ASN A 556 -34.13 -18.07 -0.90
N ARG A 557 -34.16 -17.26 0.17
CA ARG A 557 -34.20 -15.78 0.06
C ARG A 557 -33.19 -15.13 0.99
N ALA A 558 -32.20 -14.47 0.40
CA ALA A 558 -31.19 -13.67 1.10
C ALA A 558 -31.60 -12.20 1.04
N ASP A 559 -32.72 -11.84 1.66
CA ASP A 559 -33.36 -10.52 1.41
C ASP A 559 -33.33 -9.58 2.62
N GLN A 560 -32.75 -9.97 3.76
CA GLN A 560 -32.70 -9.08 4.93
C GLN A 560 -31.31 -9.12 5.58
N THR A 561 -30.61 -7.98 5.49
CA THR A 561 -29.42 -7.71 6.28
C THR A 561 -29.85 -7.06 7.58
N TRP A 562 -29.37 -7.59 8.70
CA TRP A 562 -29.67 -7.07 10.03
C TRP A 562 -28.40 -6.50 10.65
N ALA A 563 -28.49 -5.32 11.23
CA ALA A 563 -27.46 -4.76 12.10
C ALA A 563 -27.82 -5.07 13.56
N VAL A 564 -26.84 -5.50 14.35
CA VAL A 564 -26.97 -5.58 15.80
C VAL A 564 -26.67 -4.20 16.39
N ALA A 565 -27.66 -3.59 17.04
CA ALA A 565 -27.52 -2.35 17.79
C ALA A 565 -26.72 -2.59 19.09
N GLY A 566 -26.20 -1.52 19.70
CA GLY A 566 -25.38 -1.60 20.93
C GLY A 566 -26.04 -2.32 22.12
N GLY A 567 -27.38 -2.40 22.15
CA GLY A 567 -28.16 -3.16 23.14
C GLY A 567 -28.43 -4.62 22.79
N GLY A 568 -27.84 -5.15 21.71
CA GLY A 568 -28.05 -6.54 21.26
C GLY A 568 -29.32 -6.77 20.43
N THR A 569 -30.12 -5.73 20.15
CA THR A 569 -31.32 -5.80 19.32
C THR A 569 -30.99 -5.78 17.82
N LEU A 570 -31.72 -6.55 17.03
CA LEU A 570 -31.56 -6.63 15.57
C LEU A 570 -32.42 -5.57 14.89
N ALA A 571 -31.82 -4.73 14.05
CA ALA A 571 -32.52 -3.77 13.20
C ALA A 571 -32.31 -4.09 11.71
N PRO A 572 -33.36 -4.07 10.88
CA PRO A 572 -33.23 -4.33 9.45
C PRO A 572 -32.57 -3.14 8.73
N LEU A 573 -31.52 -3.41 7.97
CA LEU A 573 -30.94 -2.45 7.04
C LEU A 573 -31.76 -2.50 5.74
N SER A 574 -32.37 -1.38 5.33
CA SER A 574 -33.01 -1.27 4.02
C SER A 574 -32.59 0.02 3.32
N ALA A 575 -32.07 -0.08 2.10
CA ALA A 575 -31.71 1.04 1.26
C ALA A 575 -32.50 0.93 -0.04
N ARG A 576 -33.77 1.40 -0.01
CA ARG A 576 -34.78 1.12 -1.04
C ARG A 576 -34.34 1.42 -2.48
N TRP A 577 -33.55 2.47 -2.68
CA TRP A 577 -33.03 2.84 -4.01
C TRP A 577 -31.90 1.92 -4.48
N SER A 578 -30.96 1.58 -3.59
CA SER A 578 -29.87 0.66 -3.90
C SER A 578 -30.38 -0.75 -4.16
N ASP A 579 -31.36 -1.21 -3.37
CA ASP A 579 -32.01 -2.51 -3.56
C ASP A 579 -32.79 -2.55 -4.88
N PHE A 580 -33.45 -1.44 -5.26
CA PHE A 580 -34.09 -1.31 -6.55
C PHE A 580 -33.09 -1.46 -7.70
N LEU A 581 -32.00 -0.68 -7.70
CA LEU A 581 -30.97 -0.75 -8.74
C LEU A 581 -30.30 -2.12 -8.81
N LEU A 582 -30.03 -2.75 -7.66
CA LEU A 582 -29.45 -4.09 -7.59
C LEU A 582 -30.39 -5.15 -8.20
N HIS A 583 -31.68 -5.11 -7.86
CA HIS A 583 -32.66 -6.05 -8.39
C HIS A 583 -32.95 -5.85 -9.88
N LEU A 584 -32.96 -4.60 -10.36
CA LEU A 584 -33.00 -4.30 -11.79
C LEU A 584 -31.78 -4.88 -12.50
N HIS A 585 -30.58 -4.65 -11.96
CA HIS A 585 -29.32 -5.02 -12.60
C HIS A 585 -29.10 -6.54 -12.64
N VAL A 586 -29.44 -7.26 -11.57
CA VAL A 586 -29.13 -8.69 -11.43
C VAL A 586 -30.24 -9.60 -11.95
N ASN A 587 -31.50 -9.17 -11.83
CA ASN A 587 -32.66 -10.01 -12.16
C ASN A 587 -33.74 -9.30 -12.97
N LEU A 588 -33.55 -8.05 -13.42
CA LEU A 588 -34.56 -7.26 -14.12
C LEU A 588 -35.90 -7.13 -13.36
N HIS A 589 -35.85 -7.16 -12.02
CA HIS A 589 -37.03 -7.29 -11.15
C HIS A 589 -37.92 -8.53 -11.40
N LEU A 590 -37.44 -9.51 -12.15
CA LEU A 590 -38.09 -10.80 -12.32
C LEU A 590 -37.68 -11.76 -11.18
N PRO A 591 -38.44 -12.85 -10.97
CA PRO A 591 -38.02 -13.92 -10.06
C PRO A 591 -36.59 -14.38 -10.37
N ARG A 592 -35.74 -14.48 -9.34
CA ARG A 592 -34.28 -14.68 -9.46
C ARG A 592 -33.86 -15.81 -10.42
N SER A 593 -34.63 -16.90 -10.49
CA SER A 593 -34.38 -18.01 -11.42
C SER A 593 -34.55 -17.62 -12.89
N TRP A 594 -35.57 -16.82 -13.20
CA TRP A 594 -35.87 -16.35 -14.55
C TRP A 594 -35.07 -15.10 -14.91
N GLY A 595 -35.03 -14.12 -14.00
CA GLY A 595 -34.32 -12.87 -14.18
C GLY A 595 -32.81 -13.07 -14.39
N GLY A 596 -32.17 -13.84 -13.50
CA GLY A 596 -30.75 -14.16 -13.63
C GLY A 596 -30.43 -14.91 -14.92
N SER A 597 -31.26 -15.87 -15.32
CA SER A 597 -31.09 -16.61 -16.58
C SER A 597 -31.22 -15.69 -17.81
N LEU A 598 -32.18 -14.77 -17.80
CA LEU A 598 -32.39 -13.82 -18.89
C LEU A 598 -31.23 -12.82 -19.01
N VAL A 599 -30.74 -12.31 -17.89
CA VAL A 599 -29.53 -11.47 -17.81
C VAL A 599 -28.31 -12.25 -18.31
N GLY A 600 -28.17 -13.52 -17.92
CA GLY A 600 -27.10 -14.41 -18.37
C GLY A 600 -27.11 -14.68 -19.87
N LEU A 601 -28.27 -15.02 -20.43
CA LEU A 601 -28.44 -15.21 -21.88
C LEU A 601 -28.17 -13.93 -22.66
N THR A 602 -28.61 -12.78 -22.13
CA THR A 602 -28.30 -11.46 -22.72
C THR A 602 -26.79 -11.19 -22.68
N GLY A 603 -26.12 -11.54 -21.57
CA GLY A 603 -24.66 -11.48 -21.46
C GLY A 603 -23.94 -12.34 -22.50
N VAL A 604 -24.41 -13.57 -22.75
CA VAL A 604 -23.85 -14.44 -23.81
C VAL A 604 -24.11 -13.88 -25.20
N ALA A 605 -25.30 -13.35 -25.47
CA ALA A 605 -25.63 -12.73 -26.75
C ALA A 605 -24.74 -11.50 -27.02
N LEU A 606 -24.54 -10.65 -26.02
CA LEU A 606 -23.64 -9.50 -26.10
C LEU A 606 -22.19 -9.94 -26.31
N LEU A 607 -21.70 -10.91 -25.54
CA LEU A 607 -20.34 -11.44 -25.69
C LEU A 607 -20.12 -12.05 -27.08
N SER A 608 -21.11 -12.81 -27.58
CA SER A 608 -21.08 -13.39 -28.92
C SER A 608 -21.10 -12.32 -30.01
N SER A 609 -21.88 -11.25 -29.83
CA SER A 609 -21.91 -10.10 -30.76
C SER A 609 -20.57 -9.34 -30.78
N LEU A 610 -19.90 -9.19 -29.63
CA LEU A 610 -18.59 -8.57 -29.52
C LEU A 610 -17.52 -9.40 -30.23
N VAL A 611 -17.48 -10.71 -29.96
CA VAL A 611 -16.53 -11.63 -30.61
C VAL A 611 -16.78 -11.69 -32.11
N SER A 612 -18.04 -11.81 -32.53
CA SER A 612 -18.41 -11.80 -33.96
C SER A 612 -18.03 -10.49 -34.63
N GLY A 613 -18.26 -9.34 -34.00
CA GLY A 613 -17.89 -8.03 -34.54
C GLY A 613 -16.38 -7.88 -34.76
N VAL A 614 -15.55 -8.36 -33.82
CA VAL A 614 -14.09 -8.34 -33.95
C VAL A 614 -13.61 -9.28 -35.07
N LEU A 615 -14.23 -10.47 -35.21
CA LEU A 615 -13.86 -11.45 -36.23
C LEU A 615 -14.33 -11.03 -37.63
N ALA A 616 -15.54 -10.46 -37.75
CA ALA A 616 -16.10 -9.99 -39.01
C ALA A 616 -15.38 -8.73 -39.54
N HIS A 617 -14.78 -7.94 -38.66
CA HIS A 617 -14.01 -6.76 -39.00
C HIS A 617 -12.55 -6.90 -38.54
N PRO A 618 -11.71 -7.71 -39.22
CA PRO A 618 -10.33 -7.98 -38.81
C PRO A 618 -9.43 -6.73 -38.81
N ARG A 619 -9.87 -5.65 -39.46
CA ARG A 619 -9.18 -4.36 -39.49
C ARG A 619 -9.73 -3.35 -38.48
N VAL A 620 -10.77 -3.67 -37.71
CA VAL A 620 -11.46 -2.71 -36.81
C VAL A 620 -10.51 -2.04 -35.82
N VAL A 621 -9.54 -2.80 -35.28
CA VAL A 621 -8.53 -2.27 -34.35
C VAL A 621 -7.60 -1.29 -35.05
N ARG A 622 -7.17 -1.59 -36.28
CA ARG A 622 -6.32 -0.71 -37.08
C ARG A 622 -7.09 0.54 -37.50
N ASP A 623 -8.34 0.36 -37.92
CA ASP A 623 -9.19 1.42 -38.45
C ASP A 623 -9.68 2.38 -37.35
N ALA A 624 -9.73 1.94 -36.09
CA ALA A 624 -9.98 2.80 -34.93
C ALA A 624 -8.89 3.86 -34.67
N PHE A 625 -7.72 3.77 -35.31
CA PHE A 625 -6.66 4.79 -35.22
C PHE A 625 -6.58 5.70 -36.44
N HIS A 626 -7.45 5.50 -37.44
CA HIS A 626 -7.55 6.41 -38.58
C HIS A 626 -8.58 7.52 -38.30
N LEU A 627 -8.21 8.77 -38.58
CA LEU A 627 -9.11 9.92 -38.48
C LEU A 627 -9.16 10.63 -39.83
N ARG A 628 -10.22 10.37 -40.60
CA ARG A 628 -10.42 11.03 -41.90
C ARG A 628 -11.31 12.24 -41.71
N LEU A 629 -10.69 13.40 -41.49
CA LEU A 629 -11.38 14.69 -41.46
C LEU A 629 -11.58 15.18 -42.91
N GLY A 630 -12.84 15.31 -43.35
CA GLY A 630 -13.18 15.87 -44.67
C GLY A 630 -13.55 14.85 -45.75
N GLY A 631 -14.50 13.95 -45.47
CA GLY A 631 -15.04 12.99 -46.45
C GLY A 631 -16.57 12.83 -46.35
N SER A 632 -17.12 11.79 -46.98
CA SER A 632 -18.57 11.50 -46.90
C SER A 632 -19.00 11.26 -45.45
N ARG A 633 -20.17 11.81 -45.07
CA ARG A 633 -20.71 11.73 -43.70
C ARG A 633 -20.78 10.29 -43.16
N ARG A 634 -21.07 9.34 -44.05
CA ARG A 634 -21.11 7.90 -43.76
C ARG A 634 -19.74 7.34 -43.31
N LEU A 635 -18.64 7.81 -43.90
CA LEU A 635 -17.29 7.36 -43.52
C LEU A 635 -16.90 7.93 -42.15
N ALA A 636 -17.24 9.19 -41.87
CA ALA A 636 -16.99 9.79 -40.56
C ALA A 636 -17.79 9.09 -39.43
N GLU A 637 -19.05 8.72 -39.68
CA GLU A 637 -19.88 7.96 -38.73
C GLU A 637 -19.33 6.53 -38.51
N ALA A 638 -18.81 5.88 -39.55
CA ALA A 638 -18.16 4.57 -39.43
C ALA A 638 -16.86 4.63 -38.61
N ASP A 639 -16.04 5.67 -38.81
CA ASP A 639 -14.82 5.88 -38.01
C ASP A 639 -15.16 6.16 -36.54
N TRP A 640 -16.23 6.92 -36.26
CA TRP A 640 -16.74 7.12 -34.90
C TRP A 640 -17.23 5.83 -34.25
N HIS A 641 -18.01 5.02 -34.98
CA HIS A 641 -18.49 3.73 -34.50
C HIS A 641 -17.34 2.77 -34.16
N ASN A 642 -16.34 2.66 -35.05
CA ASN A 642 -15.16 1.82 -34.84
C ASN A 642 -14.34 2.28 -33.63
N ARG A 643 -14.16 3.60 -33.44
CA ARG A 643 -13.41 4.16 -32.30
C ARG A 643 -14.09 3.89 -30.96
N LEU A 644 -15.37 4.25 -30.86
CA LEU A 644 -16.13 4.03 -29.63
C LEU A 644 -16.26 2.53 -29.31
N GLY A 645 -16.45 1.70 -30.35
CA GLY A 645 -16.50 0.25 -30.21
C GLY A 645 -15.19 -0.35 -29.69
N VAL A 646 -14.04 0.02 -30.27
CA VAL A 646 -12.72 -0.53 -29.91
C VAL A 646 -12.24 -0.02 -28.55
N TRP A 647 -12.41 1.28 -28.25
CA TRP A 647 -11.94 1.84 -26.98
C TRP A 647 -12.73 1.33 -25.78
N ALA A 648 -14.03 1.09 -25.95
CA ALA A 648 -14.86 0.54 -24.90
C ALA A 648 -14.90 -1.00 -24.89
N LEU A 649 -14.23 -1.67 -25.85
CA LEU A 649 -14.26 -3.13 -25.99
C LEU A 649 -13.86 -3.90 -24.72
N PRO A 650 -12.80 -3.52 -23.97
CA PRO A 650 -12.44 -4.22 -22.72
C PRO A 650 -13.54 -4.12 -21.65
N PHE A 651 -14.22 -2.97 -21.58
CA PHE A 651 -15.32 -2.75 -20.64
C PHE A 651 -16.56 -3.55 -21.03
N HIS A 652 -16.97 -3.49 -22.31
CA HIS A 652 -18.12 -4.26 -22.81
C HIS A 652 -17.89 -5.78 -22.70
N ALA A 653 -16.67 -6.25 -22.98
CA ALA A 653 -16.31 -7.66 -22.84
C ALA A 653 -16.39 -8.12 -21.37
N THR A 654 -15.88 -7.32 -20.44
CA THR A 654 -15.96 -7.61 -19.00
C THR A 654 -17.40 -7.60 -18.51
N LEU A 655 -18.20 -6.60 -18.91
CA LEU A 655 -19.61 -6.49 -18.53
C LEU A 655 -20.45 -7.66 -19.09
N ALA A 656 -20.27 -8.01 -20.36
CA ALA A 656 -20.97 -9.13 -20.99
C ALA A 656 -20.54 -10.49 -20.40
N LEU A 657 -19.24 -10.68 -20.14
CA LEU A 657 -18.72 -11.90 -19.54
C LEU A 657 -19.20 -12.10 -18.10
N THR A 658 -19.18 -11.06 -17.28
CA THR A 658 -19.66 -11.13 -15.90
C THR A 658 -21.16 -11.38 -15.83
N GLY A 659 -21.95 -10.69 -16.68
CA GLY A 659 -23.37 -10.96 -16.85
C GLY A 659 -23.66 -12.39 -17.27
N ALA A 660 -22.94 -12.91 -18.27
CA ALA A 660 -23.04 -14.31 -18.72
C ALA A 660 -22.74 -15.30 -17.59
N LEU A 661 -21.59 -15.17 -16.92
CA LEU A 661 -21.14 -16.09 -15.87
C LEU A 661 -22.07 -16.11 -14.66
N LEU A 662 -22.48 -14.92 -14.17
CA LEU A 662 -23.32 -14.81 -12.98
C LEU A 662 -24.76 -15.24 -13.28
N GLY A 663 -25.31 -14.86 -14.43
CA GLY A 663 -26.67 -15.19 -14.82
C GLY A 663 -26.88 -16.66 -15.20
N LEU A 664 -25.88 -17.30 -15.85
CA LEU A 664 -25.93 -18.72 -16.21
C LEU A 664 -25.44 -19.65 -15.10
N SER A 665 -24.84 -19.12 -14.02
CA SER A 665 -24.32 -19.94 -12.91
C SER A 665 -25.36 -20.93 -12.38
N THR A 666 -26.63 -20.54 -12.29
CA THR A 666 -27.73 -21.40 -11.82
C THR A 666 -28.05 -22.54 -12.80
N LEU A 667 -28.00 -22.27 -14.11
CA LEU A 667 -28.21 -23.27 -15.16
C LEU A 667 -27.00 -24.21 -15.30
N ILE A 668 -25.79 -23.69 -15.18
CA ILE A 668 -24.54 -24.45 -15.18
C ILE A 668 -24.48 -25.37 -13.96
N VAL A 669 -24.76 -24.85 -12.77
CA VAL A 669 -24.85 -25.64 -11.52
C VAL A 669 -25.98 -26.67 -11.61
N ALA A 670 -27.12 -26.32 -12.21
CA ALA A 670 -28.21 -27.27 -12.44
C ALA A 670 -27.81 -28.41 -13.39
N ALA A 671 -27.16 -28.10 -14.51
CA ALA A 671 -26.70 -29.06 -15.50
C ALA A 671 -25.59 -29.96 -14.91
N LEU A 672 -24.62 -29.37 -14.21
CA LEU A 672 -23.56 -30.10 -13.50
C LEU A 672 -24.13 -30.98 -12.39
N ALA A 673 -25.12 -30.51 -11.63
CA ALA A 673 -25.80 -31.32 -10.64
C ALA A 673 -26.54 -32.50 -11.29
N LEU A 674 -27.17 -32.30 -12.46
CA LEU A 674 -27.80 -33.38 -13.23
C LEU A 674 -26.78 -34.41 -13.73
N LEU A 675 -25.69 -33.93 -14.34
CA LEU A 675 -24.65 -34.75 -14.96
C LEU A 675 -23.79 -35.52 -13.95
N LEU A 676 -23.41 -34.87 -12.85
CA LEU A 676 -22.44 -35.39 -11.89
C LEU A 676 -23.09 -35.94 -10.61
N TYR A 677 -24.30 -35.49 -10.27
CA TYR A 677 -24.96 -35.79 -8.99
C TYR A 677 -26.44 -36.17 -9.11
N ARG A 678 -26.90 -36.64 -10.28
CA ARG A 678 -28.28 -37.09 -10.56
C ARG A 678 -29.37 -36.05 -10.20
N GLY A 679 -29.05 -34.77 -10.32
CA GLY A 679 -29.96 -33.65 -10.09
C GLY A 679 -29.89 -33.08 -8.66
N ASP A 680 -29.07 -33.65 -7.78
CA ASP A 680 -28.94 -33.19 -6.40
C ASP A 680 -28.00 -31.98 -6.30
N ARG A 681 -28.60 -30.78 -6.37
CA ARG A 681 -27.88 -29.50 -6.35
C ARG A 681 -27.17 -29.22 -5.03
N LEU A 682 -27.62 -29.80 -3.91
CA LEU A 682 -27.04 -29.56 -2.59
C LEU A 682 -25.67 -30.23 -2.40
N ARG A 683 -25.41 -31.32 -3.14
CA ARG A 683 -24.10 -31.99 -3.14
C ARG A 683 -23.02 -31.20 -3.88
N LEU A 684 -23.39 -30.39 -4.88
CA LEU A 684 -22.45 -29.53 -5.61
C LEU A 684 -21.97 -28.35 -4.75
N ASP A 685 -22.88 -27.75 -3.97
CA ASP A 685 -22.59 -26.64 -3.04
C ASP A 685 -21.89 -27.09 -1.73
N GLY A 686 -21.84 -28.40 -1.47
CA GLY A 686 -21.56 -28.99 -0.15
C GLY A 686 -20.11 -29.23 0.26
N GLN A 687 -19.08 -28.91 -0.54
CA GLN A 687 -17.68 -29.19 -0.17
C GLN A 687 -17.04 -28.24 0.88
N HIS A 688 -17.79 -27.30 1.47
CA HIS A 688 -17.28 -26.42 2.52
C HIS A 688 -18.16 -26.28 3.78
N ARG A 689 -18.88 -27.34 4.18
CA ARG A 689 -19.52 -27.39 5.50
C ARG A 689 -19.20 -28.70 6.23
N SER A 690 -18.19 -28.66 7.09
CA SER A 690 -18.02 -29.68 8.13
C SER A 690 -19.21 -29.61 9.09
N PRO A 691 -19.79 -30.75 9.53
CA PRO A 691 -20.97 -30.75 10.38
C PRO A 691 -20.55 -30.52 11.85
N LEU A 692 -20.96 -29.39 12.42
CA LEU A 692 -21.11 -29.25 13.88
C LEU A 692 -22.58 -29.52 14.19
N ALA A 693 -22.89 -30.79 14.43
CA ALA A 693 -24.08 -31.17 15.18
C ALA A 693 -23.74 -31.06 16.67
N MET A 694 -24.47 -30.23 17.41
CA MET A 694 -24.57 -30.37 18.87
C MET A 694 -25.85 -31.18 19.13
N PRO A 695 -25.79 -32.25 19.95
CA PRO A 695 -26.98 -32.98 20.37
C PRO A 695 -27.75 -32.16 21.41
N THR A 696 -29.04 -32.45 21.55
CA THR A 696 -29.88 -32.06 22.69
C THR A 696 -29.26 -32.45 24.02
#